data_AF-A0A0Q4EL03-F1
#
_entry.id   AF-A0A0Q4EL03-F1
#
_cell.length_a   1.000
_cell.length_b   1.000
_cell.length_c   1.000
_cell.angle_alpha   90.00
_cell.angle_beta   90.00
_cell.angle_gamma   90.00
#
_symmetry.space_group_name_H-M   'P 1'
#
loop_
_entity.id
_entity.type
_entity.pdbx_description
1 polymer ?
#
loop_
_entity_poly.entity_id
_entity_poly.type
_entity_poly.pdbx_seq_one_letter_code
_entity_poly.pdbx_strand_id
1 'polypeptide(L)'
;MKKIIVFLMFLCSVFIFSQNTKTIFTCPMHSEIVSAKAGDCPKCGMDLVEKTVVTKPEAAAQINPGQKTEIKPEIKNKPEPKAESQSPVLKRSSANGKITFGGKKVRYDLYVKDTIVNFTGKNRRAIAVNGRLQAPTLYFTEGDTAEIYLHNMLKENTGFHWHGVVLPNEQDGVPYLTTKPVKPGETHLYTFKISQNGTYWYHSHESLQEQIGMNGILVFNKREAEPKENYAREIPVLLGDWSDDDPMQIARRLHMANTDWYAIKKNAVQSYWEAIKSGNFGTKTLNEWKRMEAMDVSDVYYDKFLINGQPSSVYADLKAGDKVRLRVANGGSSTYFWLNFGGGKIKVVANDGNDVVPVEVDRLIVGVSETYDIEVTIPEDKSFEFRATSEDRIGHASLWLGSGEKITVPDLPSLKLFEGMKMMNGMMEMSGNMKPMNMTMGNQMMDMNEVMYPELPASQRKMTMDHMNEMMGIKKKETGEEDHPDHSGTDMKEEKPLKRLSYNMLKSSEKTVLPTENVREIKFTLEGNMNHYLWTLDNKTVTETDKILVKKGEILRITMYNNSMMRHPMHLHGHDFRLINSKGEYSPLKNVVDIMPMETDTIEFAANQDGDWFFHCHILYHMMAGMGRVFSYENSKPNPQLPDKKLAWKSFLKDNRMVSSMAMLDINSNKLHAETMTMFGPRWAGLNEFHSNWDFNHFDGNFKVGRFLGKFQWALPYAGFRIQKNHEMMERQMAEKEGMDFHGRKTWFGQQKASATKAAFTVGVQYLLPMLITADASVDHNGKLILEFSREDIPLSRRLRGNFSVNSDGEFNTGLRYIVQKYLSVSGNYDNEMGWGAGITLMY
;
A
#
# COMPACT_ATOMS: atom_id res chain seq x y z
N MET A 1 53.03 -1.71 -5.15
CA MET A 1 52.30 -0.67 -5.91
C MET A 1 52.49 -0.69 -7.45
N LYS A 2 53.19 -1.65 -8.08
CA LYS A 2 53.24 -1.76 -9.57
C LYS A 2 52.60 -3.02 -10.17
N LYS A 3 52.00 -3.90 -9.35
CA LYS A 3 51.27 -5.10 -9.82
C LYS A 3 49.75 -5.08 -9.59
N ILE A 4 49.21 -3.98 -9.04
CA ILE A 4 47.75 -3.77 -8.87
C ILE A 4 47.18 -2.86 -9.97
N ILE A 5 48.04 -2.12 -10.69
CA ILE A 5 47.62 -1.22 -11.80
C ILE A 5 47.37 -1.99 -13.10
N VAL A 6 47.94 -3.19 -13.27
CA VAL A 6 47.72 -4.02 -14.48
C VAL A 6 46.40 -4.78 -14.43
N PHE A 7 45.86 -5.05 -13.22
CA PHE A 7 44.55 -5.71 -13.07
C PHE A 7 43.39 -4.72 -13.21
N LEU A 8 43.61 -3.43 -12.93
CA LEU A 8 42.61 -2.37 -13.10
C LEU A 8 42.50 -1.81 -14.53
N MET A 9 43.43 -2.15 -15.44
CA MET A 9 43.40 -1.66 -16.82
C MET A 9 42.76 -2.62 -17.84
N PHE A 10 42.39 -3.84 -17.42
CA PHE A 10 41.71 -4.82 -18.28
C PHE A 10 40.16 -4.81 -18.15
N LEU A 11 39.61 -3.94 -17.29
CA LEU A 11 38.17 -3.77 -17.08
C LEU A 11 37.58 -2.60 -17.89
N CYS A 12 38.34 -2.01 -18.81
CA CYS A 12 37.92 -0.87 -19.63
C CYS A 12 38.26 -1.09 -21.12
N SER A 13 37.77 -2.19 -21.70
CA SER A 13 37.67 -2.34 -23.15
C SER A 13 36.20 -2.49 -23.52
N VAL A 14 35.65 -1.37 -23.99
CA VAL A 14 34.31 -1.17 -24.52
C VAL A 14 34.03 -2.21 -25.61
N PHE A 15 33.04 -3.09 -25.39
CA PHE A 15 32.39 -3.79 -26.49
C PHE A 15 31.57 -2.77 -27.28
N ILE A 16 32.14 -2.24 -28.37
CA ILE A 16 31.37 -1.56 -29.41
C ILE A 16 30.73 -2.67 -30.27
N PHE A 17 29.53 -3.11 -29.90
CA PHE A 17 28.66 -3.79 -30.85
C PHE A 17 28.02 -2.71 -31.73
N SER A 18 28.52 -2.53 -32.95
CA SER A 18 27.81 -1.78 -33.99
C SER A 18 26.53 -2.56 -34.34
N GLN A 19 25.38 -2.10 -33.83
CA GLN A 19 24.07 -2.65 -34.19
C GLN A 19 23.63 -2.03 -35.51
N ASN A 20 23.50 -2.83 -36.57
CA ASN A 20 22.93 -2.36 -37.82
C ASN A 20 21.42 -2.12 -37.66
N THR A 21 21.06 -0.85 -37.58
CA THR A 21 19.69 -0.33 -37.50
C THR A 21 19.14 -0.07 -38.90
N LYS A 22 17.92 -0.55 -39.19
CA LYS A 22 17.18 -0.26 -40.41
C LYS A 22 15.88 0.46 -40.05
N THR A 23 15.61 1.56 -40.74
CA THR A 23 14.37 2.32 -40.60
C THR A 23 13.26 1.68 -41.43
N ILE A 24 12.08 1.50 -40.81
CA ILE A 24 10.81 1.09 -41.43
C ILE A 24 9.73 2.11 -41.08
N PHE A 25 8.61 2.11 -41.78
CA PHE A 25 7.47 3.00 -41.56
C PHE A 25 6.22 2.16 -41.32
N THR A 26 5.46 2.43 -40.26
CA THR A 26 4.32 1.59 -39.86
C THR A 26 3.07 2.43 -39.66
N CYS A 27 1.89 1.86 -39.93
CA CYS A 27 0.64 2.59 -39.71
C CYS A 27 0.31 2.61 -38.21
N PRO A 28 0.01 3.77 -37.61
CA PRO A 28 -0.40 3.85 -36.20
C PRO A 28 -1.68 3.05 -35.89
N MET A 29 -2.55 2.86 -36.87
CA MET A 29 -3.85 2.19 -36.70
C MET A 29 -3.85 0.72 -37.18
N HIS A 30 -2.89 0.32 -38.02
CA HIS A 30 -2.81 -1.02 -38.59
C HIS A 30 -1.38 -1.54 -38.47
N SER A 31 -1.06 -2.15 -37.33
CA SER A 31 0.30 -2.57 -36.99
C SER A 31 0.89 -3.62 -37.94
N GLU A 32 0.06 -4.32 -38.71
CA GLU A 32 0.47 -5.24 -39.75
C GLU A 32 0.97 -4.54 -41.03
N ILE A 33 0.67 -3.25 -41.20
CA ILE A 33 1.12 -2.45 -42.34
C ILE A 33 2.50 -1.89 -42.01
N VAL A 34 3.51 -2.54 -42.59
CA VAL A 34 4.91 -2.16 -42.49
C VAL A 34 5.46 -1.87 -43.88
N SER A 35 6.06 -0.69 -44.05
CA SER A 35 6.68 -0.21 -45.29
C SER A 35 8.15 0.11 -45.04
N ALA A 36 8.97 0.02 -46.08
CA ALA A 36 10.37 0.48 -46.02
C ALA A 36 10.53 1.98 -46.34
N LYS A 37 9.43 2.68 -46.68
CA LYS A 37 9.40 4.11 -47.04
C LYS A 37 8.16 4.80 -46.45
N ALA A 38 8.26 6.10 -46.17
CA ALA A 38 7.12 6.93 -45.81
C ALA A 38 6.05 6.90 -46.93
N GLY A 39 4.78 7.06 -46.56
CA GLY A 39 3.63 7.05 -47.46
C GLY A 39 2.35 6.76 -46.67
N ASP A 40 1.21 6.66 -47.34
CA ASP A 40 -0.08 6.46 -46.67
C ASP A 40 -0.43 4.98 -46.49
N CYS A 41 -1.12 4.66 -45.40
CA CYS A 41 -1.68 3.35 -45.16
C CYS A 41 -2.79 3.05 -46.18
N PRO A 42 -2.71 1.97 -46.96
CA PRO A 42 -3.72 1.64 -47.98
C PRO A 42 -5.09 1.24 -47.41
N LYS A 43 -5.19 1.02 -46.09
CA LYS A 43 -6.45 0.67 -45.40
C LYS A 43 -7.17 1.89 -44.81
N CYS A 44 -6.45 2.89 -44.30
CA CYS A 44 -7.06 4.07 -43.64
C CYS A 44 -6.60 5.41 -44.19
N GLY A 45 -5.69 5.45 -45.16
CA GLY A 45 -5.19 6.67 -45.80
C GLY A 45 -4.34 7.57 -44.92
N MET A 46 -3.87 7.11 -43.76
CA MET A 46 -3.01 7.89 -42.85
C MET A 46 -1.53 7.65 -43.13
N ASP A 47 -0.71 8.69 -42.96
CA ASP A 47 0.75 8.62 -43.05
C ASP A 47 1.34 7.52 -42.15
N LEU A 48 2.23 6.71 -42.75
CA LEU A 48 3.03 5.72 -42.07
C LEU A 48 4.17 6.41 -41.32
N VAL A 49 4.34 6.07 -40.05
CA VAL A 49 5.26 6.72 -39.13
C VAL A 49 6.58 5.97 -39.06
N GLU A 50 7.70 6.70 -39.10
CA GLU A 50 9.06 6.15 -39.07
C GLU A 50 9.39 5.43 -37.75
N LYS A 51 10.01 4.25 -37.84
CA LYS A 51 10.42 3.40 -36.73
C LYS A 51 11.74 2.70 -37.07
N THR A 52 12.75 2.85 -36.21
CA THR A 52 14.07 2.23 -36.40
C THR A 52 14.13 0.85 -35.72
N VAL A 53 14.58 -0.18 -36.42
CA VAL A 53 14.64 -1.58 -35.94
C VAL A 53 16.02 -2.18 -36.17
N VAL A 54 16.55 -2.94 -35.20
CA VAL A 54 17.86 -3.58 -35.26
C VAL A 54 17.75 -4.94 -35.97
N THR A 55 18.58 -5.23 -36.98
CA THR A 55 18.51 -6.49 -37.76
C THR A 55 19.82 -7.30 -37.73
N LYS A 56 19.70 -8.64 -37.61
CA LYS A 56 20.80 -9.64 -37.71
C LYS A 56 20.99 -10.05 -39.18
N PRO A 57 22.20 -10.42 -39.65
CA PRO A 57 22.46 -10.57 -41.08
C PRO A 57 22.07 -11.96 -41.59
N GLU A 58 21.35 -12.01 -42.70
CA GLU A 58 21.23 -13.18 -43.58
C GLU A 58 21.13 -12.76 -45.05
N ALA A 59 21.46 -13.69 -45.93
CA ALA A 59 22.11 -13.48 -47.22
C ALA A 59 21.21 -13.20 -48.44
N ALA A 60 21.85 -12.51 -49.41
CA ALA A 60 21.72 -12.56 -50.86
C ALA A 60 20.38 -12.20 -51.58
N ALA A 61 20.43 -11.02 -52.24
CA ALA A 61 20.14 -10.74 -53.66
C ALA A 61 18.77 -11.10 -54.27
N GLN A 62 18.03 -10.11 -54.80
CA GLN A 62 18.15 -9.58 -56.18
C GLN A 62 17.13 -8.45 -56.41
N ILE A 63 17.44 -7.59 -57.39
CA ILE A 63 16.94 -6.24 -57.64
C ILE A 63 16.06 -6.25 -58.91
N ASN A 64 14.98 -5.44 -58.99
CA ASN A 64 14.84 -4.39 -60.03
C ASN A 64 13.56 -3.52 -59.92
N PRO A 65 13.59 -2.27 -60.45
CA PRO A 65 12.80 -1.13 -59.99
C PRO A 65 11.90 -0.52 -61.08
N GLY A 66 11.02 0.44 -60.73
CA GLY A 66 10.34 1.25 -61.75
C GLY A 66 9.52 2.44 -61.24
N GLN A 67 10.10 3.63 -61.39
CA GLN A 67 9.49 4.95 -61.71
C GLN A 67 8.48 5.56 -60.71
N LYS A 68 8.83 6.62 -59.96
CA LYS A 68 8.96 8.06 -60.33
C LYS A 68 7.71 8.63 -61.03
N THR A 69 7.01 9.55 -60.37
CA THR A 69 7.00 10.98 -60.75
C THR A 69 6.39 11.87 -59.67
N GLU A 70 7.02 13.03 -59.49
CA GLU A 70 6.59 14.22 -58.76
C GLU A 70 5.32 14.84 -59.39
N ILE A 71 4.59 15.67 -58.63
CA ILE A 71 4.38 17.09 -58.94
C ILE A 71 3.81 17.82 -57.69
N LYS A 72 4.31 19.04 -57.54
CA LYS A 72 4.12 20.07 -56.51
C LYS A 72 2.73 20.77 -56.55
N PRO A 73 2.42 21.64 -55.58
CA PRO A 73 1.09 21.83 -55.01
C PRO A 73 0.33 23.03 -55.57
N GLU A 74 -0.99 23.04 -55.36
CA GLU A 74 -1.82 24.25 -55.45
C GLU A 74 -2.55 24.49 -54.12
N ILE A 75 -2.33 25.68 -53.57
CA ILE A 75 -3.00 26.23 -52.39
C ILE A 75 -4.28 26.91 -52.87
N LYS A 76 -5.43 26.53 -52.29
CA LYS A 76 -6.64 27.37 -52.29
C LYS A 76 -7.21 27.46 -50.88
N ASN A 77 -7.17 28.68 -50.36
CA ASN A 77 -7.80 29.11 -49.12
C ASN A 77 -9.32 28.85 -49.15
N LYS A 78 -9.86 28.29 -48.05
CA LYS A 78 -11.28 28.34 -47.70
C LYS A 78 -11.40 28.64 -46.20
N PRO A 79 -12.39 29.44 -45.79
CA PRO A 79 -12.41 30.07 -44.46
C PRO A 79 -12.88 29.11 -43.36
N GLU A 80 -12.37 29.37 -42.16
CA GLU A 80 -12.61 28.64 -40.91
C GLU A 80 -14.10 28.40 -40.60
N PRO A 81 -14.51 27.18 -40.20
CA PRO A 81 -15.76 26.96 -39.50
C PRO A 81 -15.59 27.28 -38.01
N LYS A 82 -16.54 28.05 -37.49
CA LYS A 82 -16.74 28.37 -36.08
C LYS A 82 -16.67 27.10 -35.22
N ALA A 83 -15.88 27.16 -34.14
CA ALA A 83 -15.86 26.16 -33.08
C ALA A 83 -17.26 26.03 -32.45
N GLU A 84 -17.97 24.95 -32.76
CA GLU A 84 -19.06 24.47 -31.93
C GLU A 84 -18.46 23.99 -30.61
N SER A 85 -18.84 24.63 -29.51
CA SER A 85 -18.47 24.22 -28.16
C SER A 85 -19.08 22.84 -27.87
N GLN A 86 -18.27 21.79 -27.99
CA GLN A 86 -18.65 20.48 -27.45
C GLN A 86 -18.87 20.64 -25.94
N SER A 87 -20.11 20.42 -25.51
CA SER A 87 -20.45 20.35 -24.08
C SER A 87 -19.65 19.20 -23.45
N PRO A 88 -19.18 19.33 -22.19
CA PRO A 88 -18.38 18.28 -21.57
C PRO A 88 -19.18 16.97 -21.54
N VAL A 89 -18.56 15.89 -22.03
CA VAL A 89 -19.15 14.55 -22.15
C VAL A 89 -19.58 14.00 -20.77
N LEU A 90 -18.97 14.48 -19.68
CA LEU A 90 -19.32 14.13 -18.31
C LEU A 90 -20.25 15.19 -17.69
N LYS A 91 -21.52 14.82 -17.44
CA LYS A 91 -22.52 15.70 -16.78
C LYS A 91 -22.11 16.14 -15.36
N ARG A 92 -21.33 15.32 -14.65
CA ARG A 92 -21.03 15.47 -13.21
C ARG A 92 -19.69 16.17 -12.90
N SER A 93 -18.77 16.25 -13.87
CA SER A 93 -17.45 16.86 -13.70
C SER A 93 -17.44 18.33 -14.15
N SER A 94 -18.44 19.13 -13.74
CA SER A 94 -18.41 20.57 -13.99
C SER A 94 -17.42 21.26 -13.04
N ALA A 95 -16.83 22.38 -13.47
CA ALA A 95 -15.80 23.11 -12.73
C ALA A 95 -16.26 23.47 -11.29
N ASN A 96 -15.73 22.77 -10.29
CA ASN A 96 -15.96 22.96 -8.85
C ASN A 96 -17.43 22.77 -8.41
N GLY A 97 -18.13 21.78 -8.96
CA GLY A 97 -19.52 21.49 -8.55
C GLY A 97 -20.52 22.60 -8.91
N LYS A 98 -20.21 23.38 -9.95
CA LYS A 98 -21.11 24.40 -10.47
C LYS A 98 -22.30 23.75 -11.17
N ILE A 99 -23.45 23.86 -10.53
CA ILE A 99 -24.75 23.51 -11.09
C ILE A 99 -25.55 24.77 -11.41
N THR A 100 -26.33 24.72 -12.49
CA THR A 100 -27.20 25.82 -12.97
C THR A 100 -28.57 25.85 -12.29
N PHE A 101 -28.90 24.78 -11.56
CA PHE A 101 -30.12 24.66 -10.76
C PHE A 101 -29.77 24.73 -9.27
N GLY A 102 -30.78 24.93 -8.42
CA GLY A 102 -30.62 25.02 -6.97
C GLY A 102 -31.63 24.15 -6.23
N GLY A 103 -31.27 23.75 -5.03
CA GLY A 103 -32.10 23.08 -4.04
C GLY A 103 -32.22 23.89 -2.76
N LYS A 104 -32.56 23.22 -1.66
CA LYS A 104 -32.68 23.86 -0.35
C LYS A 104 -31.31 23.97 0.33
N LYS A 105 -31.23 24.84 1.34
CA LYS A 105 -30.12 24.80 2.29
C LYS A 105 -30.39 23.71 3.32
N VAL A 106 -29.43 22.82 3.52
CA VAL A 106 -29.50 21.75 4.52
C VAL A 106 -28.38 21.94 5.52
N ARG A 107 -28.77 22.13 6.78
CA ARG A 107 -27.85 22.38 7.88
C ARG A 107 -27.65 21.14 8.75
N TYR A 108 -26.40 20.87 9.11
CA TYR A 108 -26.05 19.92 10.17
C TYR A 108 -25.08 20.56 11.17
N ASP A 109 -25.26 20.25 12.45
CA ASP A 109 -24.35 20.63 13.51
C ASP A 109 -23.72 19.33 14.07
N LEU A 110 -22.40 19.22 13.93
CA LEU A 110 -21.60 18.04 14.27
C LEU A 110 -20.72 18.38 15.47
N TYR A 111 -21.10 17.86 16.63
CA TYR A 111 -20.36 18.01 17.89
C TYR A 111 -19.39 16.85 18.06
N VAL A 112 -18.10 17.15 17.97
CA VAL A 112 -17.02 16.17 18.04
C VAL A 112 -16.48 16.11 19.45
N LYS A 113 -16.57 14.95 20.11
CA LYS A 113 -16.15 14.79 21.51
C LYS A 113 -15.50 13.43 21.75
N ASP A 114 -14.57 13.40 22.70
CA ASP A 114 -14.05 12.16 23.25
C ASP A 114 -15.19 11.33 23.87
N THR A 115 -15.16 10.03 23.62
CA THR A 115 -16.01 9.04 24.27
C THR A 115 -15.19 7.83 24.70
N ILE A 116 -15.82 6.92 25.43
CA ILE A 116 -15.24 5.64 25.83
C ILE A 116 -16.08 4.53 25.23
N VAL A 117 -15.42 3.56 24.60
CA VAL A 117 -16.04 2.35 24.08
C VAL A 117 -15.45 1.11 24.72
N ASN A 118 -16.18 -0.01 24.62
CA ASN A 118 -15.78 -1.28 25.21
C ASN A 118 -16.27 -2.44 24.33
N PHE A 119 -15.59 -2.68 23.21
CA PHE A 119 -15.91 -3.78 22.29
C PHE A 119 -15.25 -5.11 22.68
N THR A 120 -14.20 -5.06 23.50
CA THR A 120 -13.30 -6.19 23.82
C THR A 120 -13.34 -6.60 25.29
N GLY A 121 -14.16 -5.94 26.11
CA GLY A 121 -14.09 -6.01 27.57
C GLY A 121 -13.21 -4.91 28.20
N LYS A 122 -12.51 -4.08 27.41
CA LYS A 122 -11.65 -3.00 27.89
C LYS A 122 -12.16 -1.63 27.45
N ASN A 123 -12.19 -0.69 28.40
CA ASN A 123 -12.51 0.70 28.11
C ASN A 123 -11.37 1.34 27.29
N ARG A 124 -11.73 1.95 26.16
CA ARG A 124 -10.81 2.62 25.23
C ARG A 124 -11.36 3.94 24.75
N ARG A 125 -10.47 4.90 24.51
CA ARG A 125 -10.81 6.20 23.94
C ARG A 125 -11.31 6.01 22.51
N ALA A 126 -12.42 6.66 22.17
CA ALA A 126 -12.89 6.84 20.81
C ALA A 126 -13.30 8.30 20.62
N ILE A 127 -13.50 8.72 19.38
CA ILE A 127 -14.11 9.99 19.03
C ILE A 127 -15.53 9.71 18.55
N ALA A 128 -16.50 10.42 19.14
CA ALA A 128 -17.89 10.35 18.74
C ALA A 128 -18.36 11.69 18.17
N VAL A 129 -19.24 11.60 17.18
CA VAL A 129 -19.89 12.76 16.58
C VAL A 129 -21.36 12.69 16.96
N ASN A 130 -21.87 13.75 17.60
CA ASN A 130 -23.24 13.78 18.15
C ASN A 130 -23.55 12.57 19.06
N GLY A 131 -22.54 12.12 19.82
CA GLY A 131 -22.67 11.00 20.76
C GLY A 131 -22.76 9.62 20.12
N ARG A 132 -22.46 9.48 18.82
CA ARG A 132 -22.51 8.20 18.10
C ARG A 132 -21.14 7.80 17.56
N LEU A 133 -20.91 6.48 17.58
CA LEU A 133 -19.85 5.79 16.88
C LEU A 133 -20.52 4.75 15.98
N GLN A 134 -20.46 4.86 14.65
CA GLN A 134 -19.86 5.94 13.84
C GLN A 134 -20.66 7.25 13.85
N ALA A 135 -20.14 8.26 13.15
CA ALA A 135 -20.80 9.56 12.99
C ALA A 135 -22.14 9.44 12.23
N PRO A 136 -23.08 10.39 12.43
CA PRO A 136 -24.40 10.35 11.79
C PRO A 136 -24.32 10.32 10.25
N THR A 137 -25.18 9.53 9.60
CA THR A 137 -25.33 9.64 8.14
C THR A 137 -25.94 10.99 7.78
N LEU A 138 -25.29 11.72 6.86
CA LEU A 138 -25.80 13.00 6.37
C LEU A 138 -26.50 12.80 5.04
N TYR A 139 -27.71 13.30 4.94
CA TYR A 139 -28.53 13.23 3.73
C TYR A 139 -28.67 14.60 3.09
N PHE A 140 -28.44 14.64 1.78
CA PHE A 140 -28.68 15.80 0.93
C PHE A 140 -29.37 15.35 -0.35
N THR A 141 -29.90 16.28 -1.12
CA THR A 141 -30.37 16.05 -2.49
C THR A 141 -29.50 16.83 -3.46
N GLU A 142 -29.22 16.28 -4.63
CA GLU A 142 -28.52 16.99 -5.70
C GLU A 142 -29.23 18.33 -6.00
N GLY A 143 -28.49 19.44 -5.96
CA GLY A 143 -29.04 20.80 -5.97
C GLY A 143 -28.88 21.54 -4.65
N ASP A 144 -28.92 20.84 -3.53
CA ASP A 144 -28.89 21.44 -2.20
C ASP A 144 -27.57 22.18 -1.93
N THR A 145 -27.62 23.13 -0.99
CA THR A 145 -26.43 23.72 -0.39
C THR A 145 -26.23 23.10 0.98
N ALA A 146 -25.09 22.46 1.19
CA ALA A 146 -24.69 21.93 2.48
C ALA A 146 -24.13 23.07 3.35
N GLU A 147 -24.62 23.17 4.59
CA GLU A 147 -24.06 24.04 5.63
C GLU A 147 -23.76 23.16 6.86
N ILE A 148 -22.51 22.72 7.00
CA ILE A 148 -22.11 21.76 8.03
C ILE A 148 -21.21 22.45 9.05
N TYR A 149 -21.69 22.58 10.28
CA TYR A 149 -20.96 23.17 11.39
C TYR A 149 -20.23 22.07 12.17
N LEU A 150 -18.90 22.11 12.15
CA LEU A 150 -18.04 21.26 12.95
C LEU A 150 -17.71 21.97 14.26
N HIS A 151 -18.24 21.49 15.39
CA HIS A 151 -17.88 21.97 16.72
C HIS A 151 -16.79 21.07 17.31
N ASN A 152 -15.55 21.56 17.36
CA ASN A 152 -14.45 20.82 17.96
C ASN A 152 -14.50 20.93 19.50
N MET A 153 -14.97 19.88 20.17
CA MET A 153 -14.95 19.78 21.64
C MET A 153 -13.82 18.87 22.16
N LEU A 154 -12.88 18.48 21.29
CA LEU A 154 -11.69 17.72 21.66
C LEU A 154 -10.62 18.64 22.26
N LYS A 155 -9.55 18.02 22.78
CA LYS A 155 -8.32 18.70 23.22
C LYS A 155 -7.25 18.77 22.12
N GLU A 156 -7.57 18.30 20.93
CA GLU A 156 -6.69 18.23 19.75
C GLU A 156 -7.40 18.84 18.53
N ASN A 157 -6.64 19.13 17.48
CA ASN A 157 -7.23 19.61 16.22
C ASN A 157 -8.12 18.52 15.63
N THR A 158 -9.12 18.91 14.84
CA THR A 158 -9.95 17.96 14.09
C THR A 158 -10.45 18.60 12.79
N GLY A 159 -11.05 17.80 11.94
CA GLY A 159 -11.56 18.21 10.63
C GLY A 159 -12.28 17.04 9.97
N PHE A 160 -13.04 17.34 8.92
CA PHE A 160 -13.58 16.33 8.03
C PHE A 160 -13.15 16.60 6.61
N HIS A 161 -12.67 15.54 5.96
CA HIS A 161 -12.63 15.41 4.52
C HIS A 161 -13.91 14.76 4.00
N TRP A 162 -14.41 15.27 2.88
CA TRP A 162 -15.63 14.80 2.21
C TRP A 162 -15.25 13.88 1.05
N HIS A 163 -15.10 12.60 1.35
CA HIS A 163 -14.52 11.63 0.44
C HIS A 163 -15.35 11.45 -0.84
N GLY A 164 -14.70 11.63 -1.99
CA GLY A 164 -15.33 11.52 -3.31
C GLY A 164 -16.25 12.69 -3.67
N VAL A 165 -16.28 13.76 -2.88
CA VAL A 165 -17.12 14.93 -3.14
C VAL A 165 -16.41 15.95 -4.02
N VAL A 166 -17.06 16.36 -5.11
CA VAL A 166 -16.60 17.49 -5.94
C VAL A 166 -17.06 18.80 -5.29
N LEU A 167 -16.11 19.56 -4.74
CA LEU A 167 -16.37 20.78 -3.97
C LEU A 167 -15.27 21.85 -4.21
N PRO A 168 -15.47 23.10 -3.76
CA PRO A 168 -14.41 24.10 -3.75
C PRO A 168 -13.24 23.65 -2.86
N ASN A 169 -12.00 23.82 -3.33
CA ASN A 169 -10.80 23.29 -2.68
C ASN A 169 -10.71 23.67 -1.19
N GLU A 170 -11.03 24.90 -0.81
CA GLU A 170 -10.97 25.34 0.59
C GLU A 170 -11.90 24.58 1.54
N GLN A 171 -12.89 23.86 1.01
CA GLN A 171 -13.87 23.06 1.76
C GLN A 171 -13.46 21.57 1.87
N ASP A 172 -12.36 21.16 1.25
CA ASP A 172 -11.97 19.75 1.08
C ASP A 172 -11.56 19.06 2.38
N GLY A 173 -11.06 19.81 3.36
CA GLY A 173 -10.86 19.29 4.71
C GLY A 173 -9.52 18.62 4.98
N VAL A 174 -8.48 18.89 4.18
CA VAL A 174 -7.11 18.44 4.44
C VAL A 174 -6.34 19.56 5.15
N PRO A 175 -5.98 19.37 6.44
CA PRO A 175 -5.30 20.37 7.24
C PRO A 175 -4.00 20.85 6.60
N TYR A 176 -3.79 22.17 6.60
CA TYR A 176 -2.59 22.82 6.06
C TYR A 176 -2.35 22.66 4.55
N LEU A 177 -3.19 21.90 3.83
CA LEU A 177 -3.14 21.77 2.38
C LEU A 177 -4.32 22.51 1.73
N THR A 178 -5.54 22.19 2.16
CA THR A 178 -6.77 22.71 1.56
C THR A 178 -7.62 23.48 2.57
N THR A 179 -7.65 23.05 3.83
CA THR A 179 -8.46 23.69 4.87
C THR A 179 -7.57 24.01 6.08
N LYS A 180 -7.92 25.07 6.83
CA LYS A 180 -7.21 25.36 8.08
C LYS A 180 -7.52 24.29 9.13
N PRO A 181 -6.58 23.92 10.02
CA PRO A 181 -6.89 23.03 11.14
C PRO A 181 -7.95 23.66 12.05
N VAL A 182 -8.94 22.89 12.49
CA VAL A 182 -9.98 23.36 13.43
C VAL A 182 -9.49 23.12 14.85
N LYS A 183 -9.15 24.19 15.56
CA LYS A 183 -8.54 24.09 16.89
C LYS A 183 -9.55 23.67 17.97
N PRO A 184 -9.07 23.13 19.12
CA PRO A 184 -9.91 22.89 20.29
C PRO A 184 -10.80 24.09 20.65
N GLY A 185 -12.11 23.85 20.80
CA GLY A 185 -13.10 24.88 21.12
C GLY A 185 -13.58 25.72 19.93
N GLU A 186 -12.98 25.56 18.74
CA GLU A 186 -13.40 26.27 17.53
C GLU A 186 -14.62 25.62 16.87
N THR A 187 -15.42 26.44 16.19
CA THR A 187 -16.44 25.96 15.24
C THR A 187 -16.04 26.33 13.82
N HIS A 188 -16.02 25.34 12.92
CA HIS A 188 -15.75 25.54 11.51
C HIS A 188 -17.01 25.28 10.68
N LEU A 189 -17.27 26.12 9.68
CA LEU A 189 -18.38 25.94 8.74
C LEU A 189 -17.83 25.43 7.41
N TYR A 190 -18.27 24.24 7.02
CA TYR A 190 -18.16 23.76 5.66
C TYR A 190 -19.40 24.18 4.87
N THR A 191 -19.20 24.82 3.72
CA THR A 191 -20.31 25.25 2.85
C THR A 191 -20.00 25.02 1.38
N PHE A 192 -20.79 24.17 0.73
CA PHE A 192 -20.65 23.87 -0.69
C PHE A 192 -21.97 23.39 -1.30
N LYS A 193 -22.06 23.47 -2.63
CA LYS A 193 -23.22 22.96 -3.38
C LYS A 193 -23.06 21.48 -3.66
N ILE A 194 -24.16 20.74 -3.59
CA ILE A 194 -24.21 19.32 -3.94
C ILE A 194 -24.48 19.21 -5.45
N SER A 195 -23.43 18.90 -6.21
CA SER A 195 -23.47 18.75 -7.67
C SER A 195 -23.56 17.32 -8.17
N GLN A 196 -23.63 16.36 -7.24
CA GLN A 196 -23.58 14.93 -7.54
C GLN A 196 -24.62 14.18 -6.69
N ASN A 197 -24.90 12.94 -7.07
CA ASN A 197 -25.75 12.01 -6.32
C ASN A 197 -25.04 10.66 -6.18
N GLY A 198 -25.43 9.86 -5.18
CA GLY A 198 -24.80 8.58 -4.87
C GLY A 198 -24.45 8.42 -3.38
N THR A 199 -23.67 7.38 -3.09
CA THR A 199 -23.12 7.11 -1.76
C THR A 199 -21.68 7.60 -1.70
N TYR A 200 -21.38 8.38 -0.67
CA TYR A 200 -20.05 8.88 -0.34
C TYR A 200 -19.87 8.72 1.17
N TRP A 201 -18.75 9.19 1.70
CA TRP A 201 -18.49 9.15 3.13
C TRP A 201 -17.61 10.33 3.52
N TYR A 202 -17.45 10.54 4.82
CA TYR A 202 -16.65 11.62 5.37
C TYR A 202 -15.85 11.10 6.55
N HIS A 203 -14.63 11.57 6.69
CA HIS A 203 -13.71 11.10 7.72
C HIS A 203 -12.68 12.15 8.09
N SER A 204 -11.99 11.97 9.21
CA SER A 204 -10.91 12.87 9.59
C SER A 204 -9.67 12.67 8.73
N HIS A 205 -9.09 13.78 8.28
CA HIS A 205 -7.75 13.84 7.69
C HIS A 205 -6.72 14.41 8.69
N GLU A 206 -7.10 14.49 9.98
CA GLU A 206 -6.22 14.92 11.08
C GLU A 206 -5.62 13.69 11.78
N SER A 207 -4.32 13.48 11.57
CA SER A 207 -3.54 12.39 12.18
C SER A 207 -4.23 11.02 11.99
N LEU A 208 -4.38 10.24 13.07
CA LEU A 208 -4.95 8.89 13.06
C LEU A 208 -6.38 8.85 13.66
N GLN A 209 -7.10 9.98 13.65
CA GLN A 209 -8.44 10.08 14.26
C GLN A 209 -9.48 9.18 13.59
N GLU A 210 -9.32 8.90 12.29
CA GLU A 210 -10.20 8.02 11.52
C GLU A 210 -10.38 6.65 12.22
N GLN A 211 -9.28 6.01 12.62
CA GLN A 211 -9.32 4.67 13.24
C GLN A 211 -10.16 4.61 14.51
N ILE A 212 -10.19 5.70 15.26
CA ILE A 212 -10.88 5.75 16.56
C ILE A 212 -12.29 6.32 16.47
N GLY A 213 -12.87 6.38 15.27
CA GLY A 213 -14.30 6.61 15.08
C GLY A 213 -14.70 7.86 14.33
N MET A 214 -13.74 8.63 13.82
CA MET A 214 -14.01 9.89 13.15
C MET A 214 -14.36 9.70 11.68
N ASN A 215 -15.44 8.95 11.41
CA ASN A 215 -15.95 8.62 10.08
C ASN A 215 -17.49 8.50 10.06
N GLY A 216 -18.11 8.70 8.89
CA GLY A 216 -19.55 8.62 8.69
C GLY A 216 -19.95 8.59 7.21
N ILE A 217 -21.21 8.25 6.90
CA ILE A 217 -21.70 8.15 5.51
C ILE A 217 -22.35 9.45 5.04
N LEU A 218 -22.13 9.79 3.77
CA LEU A 218 -22.87 10.83 3.05
C LEU A 218 -23.77 10.16 2.00
N VAL A 219 -25.04 10.52 1.98
CA VAL A 219 -25.98 10.07 0.94
C VAL A 219 -26.52 11.28 0.20
N PHE A 220 -26.23 11.35 -1.09
CA PHE A 220 -26.77 12.37 -1.98
C PHE A 220 -27.87 11.75 -2.84
N ASN A 221 -29.11 12.14 -2.55
CA ASN A 221 -30.27 11.65 -3.28
C ASN A 221 -30.34 12.26 -4.67
N LYS A 222 -30.81 11.47 -5.64
CA LYS A 222 -31.23 11.98 -6.95
C LYS A 222 -32.36 12.99 -6.78
N ARG A 223 -32.43 13.95 -7.72
CA ARG A 223 -33.53 14.93 -7.80
C ARG A 223 -34.88 14.25 -7.93
N GLU A 224 -35.94 14.90 -7.48
CA GLU A 224 -37.31 14.32 -7.50
C GLU A 224 -37.79 13.95 -8.91
N ALA A 225 -37.37 14.71 -9.92
CA ALA A 225 -37.73 14.46 -11.32
C ALA A 225 -36.96 13.29 -11.96
N GLU A 226 -35.93 12.75 -11.31
CA GLU A 226 -35.15 11.64 -11.84
C GLU A 226 -35.75 10.29 -11.43
N PRO A 227 -35.75 9.28 -12.32
CA PRO A 227 -36.26 7.95 -12.00
C PRO A 227 -35.53 7.37 -10.78
N LYS A 228 -36.30 6.89 -9.81
CA LYS A 228 -35.82 6.17 -8.63
C LYS A 228 -36.34 4.75 -8.66
N GLU A 229 -35.46 3.80 -8.45
CA GLU A 229 -35.85 2.42 -8.17
C GLU A 229 -36.55 2.36 -6.82
N ASN A 230 -37.57 1.50 -6.73
CA ASN A 230 -38.33 1.33 -5.50
C ASN A 230 -37.70 0.22 -4.64
N TYR A 231 -37.04 0.61 -3.56
CA TYR A 231 -36.52 -0.31 -2.55
C TYR A 231 -37.41 -0.29 -1.31
N ALA A 232 -37.60 -1.44 -0.68
CA ALA A 232 -38.29 -1.53 0.61
C ALA A 232 -37.51 -0.75 1.69
N ARG A 233 -36.17 -0.83 1.63
CA ARG A 233 -35.24 -0.07 2.48
C ARG A 233 -33.97 0.28 1.74
N GLU A 234 -33.42 1.45 2.06
CA GLU A 234 -32.04 1.81 1.78
C GLU A 234 -31.27 1.93 3.09
N ILE A 235 -30.24 1.12 3.27
CA ILE A 235 -29.50 0.98 4.53
C ILE A 235 -28.07 1.48 4.31
N PRO A 236 -27.64 2.56 4.98
CA PRO A 236 -26.22 2.90 5.07
C PRO A 236 -25.44 1.80 5.79
N VAL A 237 -24.32 1.38 5.23
CA VAL A 237 -23.46 0.34 5.78
C VAL A 237 -22.01 0.83 5.77
N LEU A 238 -21.53 1.31 6.91
CA LEU A 238 -20.12 1.67 7.04
C LEU A 238 -19.38 0.51 7.70
N LEU A 239 -18.36 0.01 7.03
CA LEU A 239 -17.46 -1.01 7.55
C LEU A 239 -16.32 -0.32 8.28
N GLY A 240 -15.86 -0.91 9.38
CA GLY A 240 -14.75 -0.39 10.16
C GLY A 240 -13.97 -1.48 10.86
N ASP A 241 -12.76 -1.14 11.27
CA ASP A 241 -11.88 -1.97 12.07
C ASP A 241 -11.59 -1.27 13.42
N TRP A 242 -11.35 -2.05 14.46
CA TRP A 242 -11.13 -1.54 15.81
C TRP A 242 -9.96 -2.25 16.48
N SER A 243 -9.02 -1.47 17.01
CA SER A 243 -7.91 -1.95 17.84
C SER A 243 -8.00 -1.31 19.22
N ASP A 244 -7.72 -2.10 20.25
CA ASP A 244 -7.55 -1.57 21.61
C ASP A 244 -6.23 -0.82 21.80
N ASP A 245 -5.31 -0.89 20.84
CA ASP A 245 -4.08 -0.12 20.88
C ASP A 245 -4.30 1.32 20.42
N ASP A 246 -3.54 2.23 21.04
CA ASP A 246 -3.45 3.59 20.57
C ASP A 246 -2.89 3.63 19.12
N PRO A 247 -3.56 4.32 18.17
CA PRO A 247 -3.13 4.37 16.77
C PRO A 247 -1.69 4.85 16.59
N MET A 248 -1.20 5.78 17.42
CA MET A 248 0.18 6.27 17.33
C MET A 248 1.17 5.17 17.73
N GLN A 249 0.80 4.31 18.68
CA GLN A 249 1.59 3.14 19.04
C GLN A 249 1.60 2.08 17.93
N ILE A 250 0.48 1.92 17.21
CA ILE A 250 0.42 1.05 16.03
C ILE A 250 1.37 1.59 14.95
N ALA A 251 1.25 2.86 14.57
CA ALA A 251 2.12 3.51 13.59
C ALA A 251 3.61 3.40 13.98
N ARG A 252 3.94 3.66 15.25
CA ARG A 252 5.31 3.52 15.76
C ARG A 252 5.87 2.11 15.59
N ARG A 253 5.09 1.06 15.89
CA ARG A 253 5.52 -0.35 15.75
C ARG A 253 5.77 -0.73 14.31
N LEU A 254 4.88 -0.31 13.41
CA LEU A 254 4.99 -0.60 11.99
C LEU A 254 6.34 -0.09 11.46
N HIS A 255 6.71 1.16 11.78
CA HIS A 255 7.99 1.76 11.37
C HIS A 255 9.26 1.05 11.87
N MET A 256 9.15 0.16 12.87
CA MET A 256 10.30 -0.45 13.56
C MET A 256 10.44 -1.96 13.29
N ALA A 257 9.77 -2.50 12.26
CA ALA A 257 9.78 -3.94 11.93
C ALA A 257 9.27 -4.87 13.04
N ASN A 258 8.69 -4.32 14.11
CA ASN A 258 8.40 -5.06 15.34
C ASN A 258 6.92 -5.47 15.39
N THR A 259 6.50 -6.15 14.33
CA THR A 259 5.12 -6.59 14.08
C THR A 259 4.90 -8.06 14.45
N ASP A 260 5.92 -8.72 15.02
CA ASP A 260 5.87 -10.11 15.48
C ASP A 260 4.63 -10.40 16.32
N TRP A 261 4.27 -9.47 17.21
CA TRP A 261 3.07 -9.60 18.03
C TRP A 261 1.78 -9.65 17.20
N TYR A 262 1.67 -8.86 16.12
CA TYR A 262 0.52 -8.88 15.22
C TYR A 262 0.46 -10.19 14.42
N ALA A 263 1.59 -10.65 13.87
CA ALA A 263 1.65 -11.95 13.20
C ALA A 263 1.23 -13.09 14.14
N ILE A 264 1.68 -13.06 15.41
CA ILE A 264 1.24 -14.01 16.45
C ILE A 264 -0.27 -13.89 16.69
N LYS A 265 -0.80 -12.68 16.83
CA LYS A 265 -2.22 -12.46 17.11
C LYS A 265 -3.12 -12.90 15.96
N LYS A 266 -2.71 -12.68 14.72
CA LYS A 266 -3.41 -13.12 13.50
C LYS A 266 -3.24 -14.61 13.17
N ASN A 267 -2.31 -15.29 13.87
CA ASN A 267 -1.89 -16.64 13.51
C ASN A 267 -1.30 -16.74 12.10
N ALA A 268 -0.55 -15.70 11.71
CA ALA A 268 0.08 -15.53 10.42
C ALA A 268 1.61 -15.74 10.47
N VAL A 269 2.16 -16.21 11.60
CA VAL A 269 3.59 -16.51 11.70
C VAL A 269 3.94 -17.63 10.71
N GLN A 270 5.05 -17.46 9.99
CA GLN A 270 5.59 -18.45 9.06
C GLN A 270 6.96 -18.90 9.56
N SER A 271 6.95 -19.72 10.62
CA SER A 271 8.16 -20.18 11.30
C SER A 271 8.84 -21.35 10.60
N TYR A 272 10.12 -21.58 10.91
CA TYR A 272 10.87 -22.75 10.42
C TYR A 272 10.22 -24.07 10.86
N TRP A 273 9.69 -24.14 12.08
CA TRP A 273 8.95 -25.33 12.54
C TRP A 273 7.69 -25.61 11.71
N GLU A 274 6.89 -24.58 11.41
CA GLU A 274 5.70 -24.72 10.56
C GLU A 274 6.08 -25.07 9.11
N ALA A 275 7.17 -24.50 8.61
CA ALA A 275 7.69 -24.81 7.29
C ALA A 275 8.12 -26.28 7.20
N ILE A 276 8.82 -26.82 8.20
CA ILE A 276 9.21 -28.24 8.24
C ILE A 276 7.97 -29.14 8.32
N LYS A 277 7.05 -28.84 9.24
CA LYS A 277 5.84 -29.65 9.46
C LYS A 277 4.93 -29.69 8.23
N SER A 278 4.88 -28.60 7.45
CA SER A 278 4.06 -28.49 6.24
C SER A 278 4.79 -28.86 4.94
N GLY A 279 6.06 -29.28 4.99
CA GLY A 279 6.85 -29.58 3.80
C GLY A 279 7.32 -28.35 3.00
N ASN A 280 7.22 -27.14 3.57
CA ASN A 280 7.57 -25.86 2.96
C ASN A 280 8.93 -25.30 3.39
N PHE A 281 9.83 -26.12 3.94
CA PHE A 281 11.17 -25.67 4.37
C PHE A 281 11.95 -24.97 3.24
N GLY A 282 11.97 -25.55 2.04
CA GLY A 282 12.63 -24.94 0.88
C GLY A 282 12.02 -23.60 0.47
N THR A 283 10.68 -23.48 0.53
CA THR A 283 9.95 -22.24 0.26
C THR A 283 10.36 -21.13 1.24
N LYS A 284 10.38 -21.44 2.55
CA LYS A 284 10.77 -20.51 3.61
C LYS A 284 12.21 -20.03 3.45
N THR A 285 13.15 -20.95 3.25
CA THR A 285 14.56 -20.65 3.07
C THR A 285 14.81 -19.80 1.82
N LEU A 286 14.15 -20.12 0.70
CA LEU A 286 14.26 -19.34 -0.54
C LEU A 286 13.73 -17.90 -0.38
N ASN A 287 12.63 -17.73 0.36
CA ASN A 287 12.05 -16.42 0.65
C ASN A 287 13.03 -15.55 1.43
N GLU A 288 13.58 -16.06 2.52
CA GLU A 288 14.57 -15.33 3.31
C GLU A 288 15.89 -15.13 2.53
N TRP A 289 16.31 -16.09 1.70
CA TRP A 289 17.45 -15.93 0.80
C TRP A 289 17.29 -14.73 -0.12
N LYS A 290 16.07 -14.48 -0.61
CA LYS A 290 15.71 -13.29 -1.40
C LYS A 290 15.57 -12.00 -0.60
N ARG A 291 15.84 -12.03 0.71
CA ARG A 291 15.62 -10.93 1.66
C ARG A 291 14.15 -10.55 1.81
N MET A 292 13.25 -11.52 1.63
CA MET A 292 11.83 -11.32 1.81
C MET A 292 11.43 -11.75 3.21
N GLU A 293 10.62 -10.92 3.85
CA GLU A 293 9.98 -11.24 5.12
C GLU A 293 8.80 -12.20 4.91
N ALA A 294 8.17 -12.60 6.01
CA ALA A 294 6.94 -13.36 5.95
C ALA A 294 5.87 -12.59 5.16
N MET A 295 5.09 -13.32 4.37
CA MET A 295 3.96 -12.76 3.65
C MET A 295 2.83 -12.47 4.63
N ASP A 296 2.21 -11.31 4.45
CA ASP A 296 0.98 -10.92 5.13
C ASP A 296 0.08 -10.16 4.15
N VAL A 297 -1.24 -10.23 4.35
CA VAL A 297 -2.23 -9.49 3.56
C VAL A 297 -2.76 -8.26 4.30
N SER A 298 -2.39 -8.10 5.57
CA SER A 298 -2.77 -6.96 6.40
C SER A 298 -1.60 -6.55 7.30
N ASP A 299 -1.39 -5.25 7.51
CA ASP A 299 -0.28 -4.76 8.34
C ASP A 299 -0.57 -4.86 9.84
N VAL A 300 -1.84 -4.70 10.21
CA VAL A 300 -2.27 -4.43 11.58
C VAL A 300 -3.18 -5.53 12.05
N TYR A 301 -3.00 -5.96 13.30
CA TYR A 301 -4.00 -6.78 13.97
C TYR A 301 -5.08 -5.88 14.59
N TYR A 302 -6.33 -6.14 14.22
CA TYR A 302 -7.50 -5.52 14.82
C TYR A 302 -8.22 -6.50 15.75
N ASP A 303 -8.71 -5.99 16.88
CA ASP A 303 -9.41 -6.80 17.90
C ASP A 303 -10.87 -7.07 17.53
N LYS A 304 -11.52 -6.14 16.81
CA LYS A 304 -12.91 -6.22 16.38
C LYS A 304 -13.10 -5.57 15.02
N PHE A 305 -14.11 -6.06 14.30
CA PHE A 305 -14.62 -5.44 13.09
C PHE A 305 -16.03 -4.93 13.35
N LEU A 306 -16.38 -3.83 12.71
CA LEU A 306 -17.61 -3.09 12.97
C LEU A 306 -18.40 -2.92 11.67
N ILE A 307 -19.73 -2.99 11.81
CA ILE A 307 -20.71 -2.61 10.81
C ILE A 307 -21.66 -1.61 11.45
N ASN A 308 -21.68 -0.39 10.92
CA ASN A 308 -22.41 0.72 11.52
C ASN A 308 -22.00 1.03 12.98
N GLY A 309 -20.69 0.94 13.26
CA GLY A 309 -20.12 1.21 14.58
C GLY A 309 -20.33 0.13 15.64
N GLN A 310 -20.90 -1.02 15.28
CA GLN A 310 -21.13 -2.16 16.18
C GLN A 310 -20.65 -3.47 15.55
N PRO A 311 -20.24 -4.50 16.32
CA PRO A 311 -19.87 -5.80 15.74
C PRO A 311 -21.03 -6.49 15.00
N SER A 312 -22.27 -6.20 15.39
CA SER A 312 -23.45 -6.67 14.68
C SER A 312 -24.61 -5.70 14.78
N SER A 313 -25.41 -5.61 13.71
CA SER A 313 -26.62 -4.79 13.60
C SER A 313 -27.78 -5.62 13.04
N VAL A 314 -29.03 -5.22 13.32
CA VAL A 314 -30.25 -5.97 12.91
C VAL A 314 -31.30 -5.04 12.30
N TYR A 315 -31.88 -5.44 11.17
CA TYR A 315 -33.02 -4.81 10.51
C TYR A 315 -34.15 -5.83 10.35
N ALA A 316 -34.98 -5.96 11.38
CA ALA A 316 -35.99 -7.00 11.50
C ALA A 316 -37.31 -6.73 10.75
N ASP A 317 -37.49 -5.51 10.23
CA ASP A 317 -38.71 -5.05 9.56
C ASP A 317 -38.83 -5.48 8.07
N LEU A 318 -37.87 -6.28 7.59
CA LEU A 318 -37.82 -6.79 6.23
C LEU A 318 -38.53 -8.15 6.12
N LYS A 319 -39.25 -8.37 5.01
CA LYS A 319 -40.01 -9.60 4.70
C LYS A 319 -39.56 -10.22 3.37
N ALA A 320 -39.99 -11.47 3.13
CA ALA A 320 -39.73 -12.16 1.86
C ALA A 320 -40.14 -11.32 0.64
N GLY A 321 -39.29 -11.29 -0.37
CA GLY A 321 -39.46 -10.51 -1.60
C GLY A 321 -39.06 -9.04 -1.50
N ASP A 322 -38.77 -8.51 -0.30
CA ASP A 322 -38.29 -7.13 -0.16
C ASP A 322 -36.92 -6.96 -0.85
N LYS A 323 -36.83 -5.95 -1.71
CA LYS A 323 -35.57 -5.48 -2.28
C LYS A 323 -34.95 -4.43 -1.37
N VAL A 324 -33.70 -4.66 -0.99
CA VAL A 324 -32.97 -3.79 -0.06
C VAL A 324 -31.71 -3.29 -0.75
N ARG A 325 -31.51 -1.97 -0.73
CA ARG A 325 -30.26 -1.34 -1.17
C ARG A 325 -29.36 -1.14 0.03
N LEU A 326 -28.20 -1.79 0.04
CA LEU A 326 -27.14 -1.53 1.02
C LEU A 326 -26.15 -0.55 0.39
N ARG A 327 -25.95 0.59 1.06
CA ARG A 327 -25.02 1.66 0.66
C ARG A 327 -23.72 1.45 1.42
N VAL A 328 -22.84 0.63 0.88
CA VAL A 328 -21.64 0.17 1.57
C VAL A 328 -20.50 1.16 1.35
N ALA A 329 -19.86 1.57 2.44
CA ALA A 329 -18.61 2.31 2.43
C ALA A 329 -17.60 1.60 3.35
N ASN A 330 -16.38 1.39 2.88
CA ASN A 330 -15.32 0.89 3.76
C ASN A 330 -14.58 2.05 4.42
N GLY A 331 -14.87 2.32 5.68
CA GLY A 331 -14.17 3.33 6.50
C GLY A 331 -13.19 2.72 7.51
N GLY A 332 -12.74 1.48 7.29
CA GLY A 332 -11.67 0.87 8.09
C GLY A 332 -10.32 1.51 7.78
N SER A 333 -9.40 1.52 8.74
CA SER A 333 -8.12 2.21 8.58
C SER A 333 -7.10 1.44 7.74
N SER A 334 -7.20 0.12 7.69
CA SER A 334 -6.36 -0.68 6.77
C SER A 334 -7.00 -2.00 6.33
N THR A 335 -8.20 -2.32 6.81
CA THR A 335 -8.86 -3.60 6.54
C THR A 335 -9.64 -3.59 5.23
N TYR A 336 -9.36 -4.59 4.39
CA TYR A 336 -10.20 -4.97 3.26
C TYR A 336 -11.27 -5.97 3.73
N PHE A 337 -12.48 -5.86 3.20
CA PHE A 337 -13.59 -6.74 3.60
C PHE A 337 -14.13 -7.57 2.44
N TRP A 338 -14.18 -8.88 2.62
CA TRP A 338 -14.99 -9.80 1.83
C TRP A 338 -16.46 -9.70 2.24
N LEU A 339 -17.31 -9.34 1.28
CA LEU A 339 -18.75 -9.23 1.48
C LEU A 339 -19.48 -10.47 0.97
N ASN A 340 -20.27 -11.08 1.84
CA ASN A 340 -21.09 -12.24 1.52
C ASN A 340 -22.51 -12.06 2.07
N PHE A 341 -23.50 -12.59 1.34
CA PHE A 341 -24.89 -12.57 1.75
C PHE A 341 -25.43 -14.00 1.86
N GLY A 342 -25.94 -14.37 3.04
CA GLY A 342 -26.50 -15.69 3.31
C GLY A 342 -27.78 -15.98 2.52
N GLY A 343 -28.44 -14.95 1.99
CA GLY A 343 -29.64 -15.08 1.16
C GLY A 343 -29.37 -15.26 -0.33
N GLY A 344 -28.10 -15.40 -0.76
CA GLY A 344 -27.74 -15.68 -2.15
C GLY A 344 -26.82 -14.64 -2.77
N LYS A 345 -27.10 -14.24 -4.01
CA LYS A 345 -26.23 -13.34 -4.78
C LYS A 345 -26.37 -11.89 -4.39
N ILE A 346 -25.30 -11.14 -4.62
CA ILE A 346 -25.23 -9.69 -4.45
C ILE A 346 -25.28 -9.06 -5.83
N LYS A 347 -26.15 -8.06 -6.03
CA LYS A 347 -26.20 -7.30 -7.28
C LYS A 347 -25.59 -5.92 -7.06
N VAL A 348 -24.44 -5.66 -7.67
CA VAL A 348 -23.76 -4.35 -7.62
C VAL A 348 -24.44 -3.40 -8.59
N VAL A 349 -24.88 -2.23 -8.13
CA VAL A 349 -25.63 -1.24 -8.93
C VAL A 349 -24.96 0.13 -9.01
N ALA A 350 -24.05 0.46 -8.08
CA ALA A 350 -23.21 1.65 -8.16
C ALA A 350 -21.86 1.40 -7.49
N ASN A 351 -20.85 2.19 -7.87
CA ASN A 351 -19.55 2.26 -7.21
C ASN A 351 -19.12 3.72 -7.07
N ASP A 352 -18.52 4.10 -5.94
CA ASP A 352 -17.95 5.44 -5.71
C ASP A 352 -18.90 6.60 -6.06
N GLY A 353 -20.18 6.42 -5.74
CA GLY A 353 -21.27 7.37 -6.05
C GLY A 353 -21.78 7.34 -7.50
N ASN A 354 -21.22 6.51 -8.37
CA ASN A 354 -21.57 6.44 -9.78
C ASN A 354 -22.35 5.17 -10.14
N ASP A 355 -23.49 5.32 -10.82
CA ASP A 355 -24.32 4.20 -11.25
C ASP A 355 -23.57 3.35 -12.30
N VAL A 356 -23.72 2.03 -12.20
CA VAL A 356 -23.21 1.07 -13.18
C VAL A 356 -24.33 0.21 -13.73
N VAL A 357 -24.08 -0.40 -14.90
CA VAL A 357 -24.93 -1.49 -15.38
C VAL A 357 -24.89 -2.61 -14.34
N PRO A 358 -26.04 -3.05 -13.79
CA PRO A 358 -26.06 -3.99 -12.67
C PRO A 358 -25.30 -5.30 -12.95
N VAL A 359 -24.51 -5.74 -11.96
CA VAL A 359 -23.71 -6.96 -12.05
C VAL A 359 -23.99 -7.86 -10.86
N GLU A 360 -24.42 -9.10 -11.12
CA GLU A 360 -24.60 -10.12 -10.08
C GLU A 360 -23.31 -10.90 -9.81
N VAL A 361 -22.94 -11.01 -8.55
CA VAL A 361 -21.75 -11.70 -8.02
C VAL A 361 -22.11 -12.52 -6.77
N ASP A 362 -21.30 -13.53 -6.48
CA ASP A 362 -21.42 -14.34 -5.27
C ASP A 362 -20.68 -13.71 -4.08
N ARG A 363 -19.62 -12.93 -4.38
CA ARG A 363 -18.77 -12.24 -3.40
C ARG A 363 -18.09 -11.05 -4.07
N LEU A 364 -17.80 -10.00 -3.29
CA LEU A 364 -16.88 -8.93 -3.68
C LEU A 364 -15.95 -8.60 -2.50
N ILE A 365 -14.75 -8.14 -2.81
CA ILE A 365 -13.87 -7.48 -1.83
C ILE A 365 -14.09 -5.98 -1.96
N VAL A 366 -14.10 -5.27 -0.85
CA VAL A 366 -14.18 -3.81 -0.83
C VAL A 366 -12.89 -3.29 -0.21
N GLY A 367 -12.10 -2.59 -1.01
CA GLY A 367 -10.88 -1.93 -0.56
C GLY A 367 -11.19 -0.79 0.39
N VAL A 368 -10.18 -0.35 1.13
CA VAL A 368 -10.33 0.81 2.02
C VAL A 368 -10.80 2.00 1.18
N SER A 369 -11.88 2.63 1.64
CA SER A 369 -12.47 3.84 1.06
C SER A 369 -13.27 3.67 -0.22
N GLU A 370 -13.32 2.46 -0.77
CA GLU A 370 -14.28 2.17 -1.83
C GLU A 370 -15.71 2.19 -1.29
N THR A 371 -16.63 2.63 -2.14
CA THR A 371 -18.06 2.53 -1.86
C THR A 371 -18.76 1.72 -2.95
N TYR A 372 -19.74 0.92 -2.54
CA TYR A 372 -20.59 0.14 -3.42
C TYR A 372 -22.02 0.23 -2.97
N ASP A 373 -22.92 0.55 -3.89
CA ASP A 373 -24.34 0.30 -3.66
C ASP A 373 -24.67 -1.07 -4.21
N ILE A 374 -25.21 -1.92 -3.35
CA ILE A 374 -25.59 -3.29 -3.67
C ILE A 374 -27.08 -3.52 -3.38
N GLU A 375 -27.73 -4.26 -4.25
CA GLU A 375 -29.09 -4.76 -4.08
C GLU A 375 -29.03 -6.22 -3.60
N VAL A 376 -29.78 -6.51 -2.54
CA VAL A 376 -30.09 -7.86 -2.07
C VAL A 376 -31.60 -8.02 -1.97
N THR A 377 -32.10 -9.22 -2.26
CA THR A 377 -33.52 -9.56 -2.11
C THR A 377 -33.67 -10.57 -0.99
N ILE A 378 -34.60 -10.33 -0.07
CA ILE A 378 -34.87 -11.25 1.05
C ILE A 378 -35.61 -12.50 0.50
N PRO A 379 -35.01 -13.71 0.54
CA PRO A 379 -35.61 -14.88 -0.12
C PRO A 379 -36.85 -15.43 0.59
N GLU A 380 -36.82 -15.47 1.92
CA GLU A 380 -37.83 -16.10 2.78
C GLU A 380 -38.05 -15.21 4.03
N ASP A 381 -39.11 -15.45 4.79
CA ASP A 381 -39.36 -14.78 6.08
C ASP A 381 -38.43 -15.33 7.17
N LYS A 382 -37.14 -15.11 6.97
CA LYS A 382 -36.01 -15.50 7.81
C LYS A 382 -35.04 -14.31 7.94
N SER A 383 -34.12 -14.39 8.89
CA SER A 383 -33.09 -13.37 9.09
C SER A 383 -31.77 -13.81 8.44
N PHE A 384 -31.41 -13.18 7.32
CA PHE A 384 -30.22 -13.52 6.56
C PHE A 384 -29.04 -12.65 6.96
N GLU A 385 -27.88 -13.27 7.11
CA GLU A 385 -26.65 -12.57 7.43
C GLU A 385 -26.03 -11.92 6.18
N PHE A 386 -25.82 -10.61 6.22
CA PHE A 386 -24.86 -9.91 5.39
C PHE A 386 -23.57 -9.73 6.18
N ARG A 387 -22.52 -10.44 5.78
CA ARG A 387 -21.25 -10.53 6.52
C ARG A 387 -20.13 -9.79 5.80
N ALA A 388 -19.38 -8.99 6.55
CA ALA A 388 -18.12 -8.39 6.15
C ALA A 388 -16.97 -9.07 6.89
N THR A 389 -16.23 -9.95 6.21
CA THR A 389 -15.09 -10.69 6.76
C THR A 389 -13.79 -10.02 6.38
N SER A 390 -12.86 -9.82 7.30
CA SER A 390 -11.56 -9.23 6.99
C SER A 390 -10.78 -10.08 5.97
N GLU A 391 -9.94 -9.46 5.13
CA GLU A 391 -9.14 -10.16 4.11
C GLU A 391 -8.20 -11.21 4.71
N ASP A 392 -7.65 -10.92 5.90
CA ASP A 392 -6.81 -11.83 6.69
C ASP A 392 -7.60 -12.91 7.44
N ARG A 393 -8.95 -12.84 7.40
CA ARG A 393 -9.90 -13.85 7.92
C ARG A 393 -9.83 -14.07 9.42
N ILE A 394 -9.36 -13.09 10.18
CA ILE A 394 -9.28 -13.19 11.65
C ILE A 394 -10.61 -12.86 12.34
N GLY A 395 -11.56 -12.24 11.63
CA GLY A 395 -12.88 -11.93 12.15
C GLY A 395 -13.81 -11.31 11.11
N HIS A 396 -15.02 -10.96 11.57
CA HIS A 396 -16.06 -10.36 10.72
C HIS A 396 -17.00 -9.47 11.54
N ALA A 397 -17.80 -8.67 10.81
CA ALA A 397 -18.97 -7.97 11.32
C ALA A 397 -20.22 -8.42 10.55
N SER A 398 -21.38 -8.40 11.22
CA SER A 398 -22.62 -9.00 10.67
C SER A 398 -23.82 -8.06 10.73
N LEU A 399 -24.46 -7.85 9.59
CA LEU A 399 -25.74 -7.17 9.45
C LEU A 399 -26.84 -8.20 9.20
N TRP A 400 -27.82 -8.29 10.08
CA TRP A 400 -28.94 -9.21 9.95
C TRP A 400 -30.12 -8.54 9.25
N LEU A 401 -30.58 -9.14 8.16
CA LEU A 401 -31.66 -8.62 7.32
C LEU A 401 -32.86 -9.56 7.38
N GLY A 402 -33.99 -9.07 7.91
CA GLY A 402 -35.21 -9.85 8.11
C GLY A 402 -35.37 -10.36 9.54
N SER A 403 -36.49 -11.04 9.79
CA SER A 403 -36.87 -11.58 11.10
C SER A 403 -37.05 -13.11 11.05
N GLY A 404 -37.04 -13.78 12.19
CA GLY A 404 -37.20 -15.24 12.28
C GLY A 404 -35.89 -16.00 12.43
N GLU A 405 -35.83 -17.21 11.87
CA GLU A 405 -34.66 -18.11 11.92
C GLU A 405 -33.44 -17.44 11.27
N LYS A 406 -32.28 -17.53 11.94
CA LYS A 406 -31.03 -16.93 11.45
C LYS A 406 -30.32 -17.84 10.45
N ILE A 407 -30.07 -17.32 9.25
CA ILE A 407 -29.28 -17.97 8.21
C ILE A 407 -27.91 -17.29 8.12
N THR A 408 -26.87 -17.99 8.56
CA THR A 408 -25.49 -17.49 8.59
C THR A 408 -24.75 -17.74 7.28
N VAL A 409 -23.78 -16.88 6.98
CA VAL A 409 -22.76 -17.16 5.97
C VAL A 409 -21.72 -18.16 6.54
N PRO A 410 -21.22 -19.13 5.76
CA PRO A 410 -20.13 -20.00 6.20
C PRO A 410 -18.83 -19.23 6.52
N ASP A 411 -18.11 -19.67 7.54
CA ASP A 411 -16.81 -19.08 7.89
C ASP A 411 -15.77 -19.36 6.80
N LEU A 412 -14.95 -18.33 6.52
CA LEU A 412 -13.82 -18.48 5.61
C LEU A 412 -12.63 -19.12 6.36
N PRO A 413 -12.06 -20.23 5.86
CA PRO A 413 -10.93 -20.87 6.51
C PRO A 413 -9.66 -20.02 6.42
N SER A 414 -8.71 -20.20 7.34
CA SER A 414 -7.45 -19.46 7.37
C SER A 414 -6.64 -19.58 6.08
N LEU A 415 -5.97 -18.49 5.66
CA LEU A 415 -5.16 -18.44 4.44
C LEU A 415 -4.00 -19.44 4.43
N LYS A 416 -3.71 -20.03 3.27
CA LYS A 416 -2.52 -20.85 3.02
C LYS A 416 -1.30 -19.98 2.72
N LEU A 417 -0.76 -19.31 3.74
CA LEU A 417 0.34 -18.34 3.58
C LEU A 417 1.62 -18.92 2.93
N PHE A 418 1.91 -20.21 3.10
CA PHE A 418 3.05 -20.84 2.42
C PHE A 418 2.85 -21.01 0.91
N GLU A 419 1.61 -21.17 0.43
CA GLU A 419 1.33 -21.20 -1.01
C GLU A 419 1.53 -19.81 -1.62
N GLY A 420 1.08 -18.77 -0.92
CA GLY A 420 1.36 -17.39 -1.29
C GLY A 420 2.86 -17.10 -1.28
N MET A 421 3.59 -17.50 -0.25
CA MET A 421 5.06 -17.35 -0.20
C MET A 421 5.75 -18.07 -1.37
N LYS A 422 5.29 -19.27 -1.73
CA LYS A 422 5.81 -20.02 -2.89
C LYS A 422 5.55 -19.30 -4.20
N MET A 423 4.37 -18.74 -4.38
CA MET A 423 4.01 -17.90 -5.51
C MET A 423 4.95 -16.69 -5.61
N MET A 424 5.13 -15.95 -4.51
CA MET A 424 5.97 -14.76 -4.45
C MET A 424 7.46 -15.06 -4.68
N ASN A 425 7.94 -16.20 -4.19
CA ASN A 425 9.27 -16.70 -4.53
C ASN A 425 9.45 -16.88 -6.05
N GLY A 426 8.40 -17.27 -6.77
CA GLY A 426 8.43 -17.34 -8.24
C GLY A 426 8.54 -15.96 -8.89
N MET A 427 7.93 -14.95 -8.27
CA MET A 427 7.72 -13.62 -8.84
C MET A 427 8.79 -12.59 -8.52
N MET A 428 9.41 -12.65 -7.34
CA MET A 428 10.38 -11.63 -6.93
C MET A 428 11.80 -12.02 -7.33
N GLU A 429 12.60 -11.05 -7.75
CA GLU A 429 14.03 -11.20 -8.01
C GLU A 429 14.87 -11.09 -6.73
N MET A 430 16.15 -11.51 -6.80
CA MET A 430 17.13 -11.21 -5.74
C MET A 430 17.36 -9.70 -5.54
N SER A 431 16.99 -8.89 -6.53
CA SER A 431 17.03 -7.42 -6.49
C SER A 431 15.90 -6.82 -5.65
N GLY A 432 14.93 -7.63 -5.21
CA GLY A 432 13.72 -7.20 -4.50
C GLY A 432 12.61 -6.71 -5.43
N ASN A 433 12.89 -6.53 -6.73
CA ASN A 433 11.85 -6.14 -7.69
C ASN A 433 10.98 -7.33 -8.05
N MET A 434 9.71 -7.03 -8.34
CA MET A 434 8.85 -7.98 -9.01
C MET A 434 9.36 -8.19 -10.44
N LYS A 435 9.49 -9.45 -10.86
CA LYS A 435 9.92 -9.79 -12.21
C LYS A 435 8.91 -9.22 -13.22
N PRO A 436 9.39 -8.73 -14.37
CA PRO A 436 8.51 -8.25 -15.41
C PRO A 436 7.65 -9.40 -15.93
N MET A 437 6.38 -9.11 -16.22
CA MET A 437 5.50 -10.06 -16.87
C MET A 437 5.45 -9.78 -18.38
N ASN A 438 5.24 -10.82 -19.18
CA ASN A 438 5.06 -10.70 -20.63
C ASN A 438 3.70 -10.09 -21.00
N MET A 439 2.75 -10.08 -20.07
CA MET A 439 1.41 -9.54 -20.25
C MET A 439 1.07 -8.60 -19.08
N THR A 440 0.45 -7.47 -19.40
CA THR A 440 -0.01 -6.50 -18.40
C THR A 440 -1.25 -7.03 -17.69
N MET A 441 -1.17 -7.18 -16.38
CA MET A 441 -2.33 -7.42 -15.51
C MET A 441 -2.93 -6.10 -15.07
N GLY A 442 -4.26 -6.03 -14.99
CA GLY A 442 -5.00 -4.82 -14.66
C GLY A 442 -6.46 -5.14 -14.34
N ASN A 443 -7.16 -4.18 -13.74
CA ASN A 443 -8.59 -4.19 -13.49
C ASN A 443 -9.13 -5.40 -12.71
N GLN A 444 -8.38 -5.87 -11.73
CA GLN A 444 -8.65 -7.00 -10.87
C GLN A 444 -8.99 -8.30 -11.63
N MET A 445 -8.42 -8.49 -12.82
CA MET A 445 -8.73 -9.65 -13.67
C MET A 445 -8.42 -10.99 -13.01
N MET A 446 -7.36 -11.05 -12.21
CA MET A 446 -6.96 -12.24 -11.45
C MET A 446 -6.54 -11.80 -10.06
N ASP A 447 -7.25 -12.27 -9.05
CA ASP A 447 -6.82 -12.07 -7.67
C ASP A 447 -5.73 -13.10 -7.34
N MET A 448 -4.50 -12.62 -7.23
CA MET A 448 -3.34 -13.44 -6.91
C MET A 448 -3.47 -14.12 -5.54
N ASN A 449 -4.26 -13.56 -4.63
CA ASN A 449 -4.51 -14.16 -3.32
C ASN A 449 -5.37 -15.43 -3.40
N GLU A 450 -6.02 -15.74 -4.54
CA GLU A 450 -6.77 -17.00 -4.72
C GLU A 450 -5.96 -18.24 -4.41
N VAL A 451 -4.65 -18.23 -4.68
CA VAL A 451 -3.74 -19.36 -4.41
C VAL A 451 -3.75 -19.74 -2.92
N MET A 452 -4.04 -18.76 -2.06
CA MET A 452 -4.10 -18.91 -0.61
C MET A 452 -5.47 -19.32 -0.08
N TYR A 453 -6.55 -19.26 -0.87
CA TYR A 453 -7.93 -19.45 -0.40
C TYR A 453 -8.28 -20.95 -0.30
N PRO A 454 -8.35 -21.54 0.91
CA PRO A 454 -8.59 -22.98 1.04
C PRO A 454 -9.95 -23.45 0.54
N GLU A 455 -10.94 -22.56 0.54
CA GLU A 455 -12.31 -22.84 0.11
C GLU A 455 -12.48 -22.95 -1.41
N LEU A 456 -11.50 -22.48 -2.19
CA LEU A 456 -11.53 -22.62 -3.64
C LEU A 456 -11.04 -24.01 -4.08
N PRO A 457 -11.67 -24.61 -5.11
CA PRO A 457 -11.24 -25.89 -5.66
C PRO A 457 -9.75 -25.90 -6.00
N ALA A 458 -9.08 -27.03 -5.76
CA ALA A 458 -7.64 -27.15 -6.05
C ALA A 458 -7.34 -26.93 -7.54
N SER A 459 -8.27 -27.32 -8.42
CA SER A 459 -8.21 -27.04 -9.87
C SER A 459 -8.19 -25.54 -10.16
N GLN A 460 -9.09 -24.76 -9.54
CA GLN A 460 -9.12 -23.31 -9.71
C GLN A 460 -7.82 -22.65 -9.23
N ARG A 461 -7.32 -23.01 -8.05
CA ARG A 461 -6.04 -22.48 -7.53
C ARG A 461 -4.86 -22.84 -8.42
N LYS A 462 -4.85 -24.06 -8.98
CA LYS A 462 -3.82 -24.51 -9.93
C LYS A 462 -3.91 -23.74 -11.25
N MET A 463 -5.11 -23.46 -11.75
CA MET A 463 -5.29 -22.63 -12.95
C MET A 463 -4.75 -21.21 -12.75
N THR A 464 -4.99 -20.58 -11.59
CA THR A 464 -4.42 -19.27 -11.25
C THR A 464 -2.88 -19.31 -11.28
N MET A 465 -2.27 -20.33 -10.67
CA MET A 465 -0.81 -20.52 -10.71
C MET A 465 -0.27 -20.82 -12.10
N ASP A 466 -0.98 -21.61 -12.91
CA ASP A 466 -0.56 -21.97 -14.27
C ASP A 466 -0.62 -20.76 -15.21
N HIS A 467 -1.71 -19.98 -15.17
CA HIS A 467 -1.81 -18.73 -15.93
C HIS A 467 -0.74 -17.72 -15.52
N MET A 468 -0.47 -17.60 -14.21
CA MET A 468 0.61 -16.76 -13.73
C MET A 468 1.97 -17.21 -14.27
N ASN A 469 2.28 -18.51 -14.23
CA ASN A 469 3.53 -19.03 -14.79
C ASN A 469 3.66 -18.72 -16.29
N GLU A 470 2.57 -18.84 -17.04
CA GLU A 470 2.52 -18.48 -18.46
C GLU A 470 2.80 -16.99 -18.68
N MET A 471 2.15 -16.10 -17.92
CA MET A 471 2.39 -14.66 -17.99
C MET A 471 3.83 -14.28 -17.64
N MET A 472 4.46 -15.05 -16.75
CA MET A 472 5.86 -14.88 -16.36
C MET A 472 6.84 -15.52 -17.36
N GLY A 473 6.35 -16.12 -18.44
CA GLY A 473 7.17 -16.80 -19.44
C GLY A 473 7.88 -18.05 -18.92
N ILE A 474 7.42 -18.60 -17.78
CA ILE A 474 7.98 -19.81 -17.19
C ILE A 474 7.42 -21.00 -17.95
N LYS A 475 8.24 -21.58 -18.85
CA LYS A 475 7.89 -22.83 -19.53
C LYS A 475 7.75 -23.94 -18.48
N LYS A 476 6.63 -24.69 -18.50
CA LYS A 476 6.53 -25.93 -17.73
C LYS A 476 7.70 -26.82 -18.14
N LYS A 477 8.52 -27.24 -17.18
CA LYS A 477 9.42 -28.39 -17.41
C LYS A 477 8.52 -29.57 -17.68
N GLU A 478 8.66 -30.19 -18.84
CA GLU A 478 8.18 -31.54 -19.09
C GLU A 478 8.94 -32.47 -18.13
N THR A 479 8.43 -32.63 -16.92
CA THR A 479 8.76 -33.81 -16.12
C THR A 479 8.01 -34.96 -16.76
N GLY A 480 8.75 -35.85 -17.43
CA GLY A 480 8.23 -37.07 -18.03
C GLY A 480 7.75 -38.07 -16.98
N GLU A 481 6.68 -37.72 -16.28
CA GLU A 481 5.74 -38.68 -15.70
C GLU A 481 4.42 -38.44 -16.43
N GLU A 482 4.15 -39.35 -17.37
CA GLU A 482 2.86 -39.51 -18.00
C GLU A 482 1.84 -39.95 -16.94
N ASP A 483 1.28 -39.00 -16.20
CA ASP A 483 -0.01 -39.21 -15.55
C ASP A 483 -1.06 -39.25 -16.66
N HIS A 484 -1.25 -40.44 -17.23
CA HIS A 484 -2.44 -40.75 -18.00
C HIS A 484 -3.67 -40.38 -17.17
N PRO A 485 -4.61 -39.57 -17.69
CA PRO A 485 -5.90 -39.44 -17.07
C PRO A 485 -6.60 -40.80 -17.22
N ASP A 486 -6.61 -41.58 -16.15
CA ASP A 486 -7.49 -42.73 -16.05
C ASP A 486 -8.92 -42.19 -16.12
N HIS A 487 -9.56 -42.40 -17.28
CA HIS A 487 -10.98 -42.17 -17.49
C HIS A 487 -11.77 -43.30 -16.79
N SER A 488 -11.60 -43.43 -15.47
CA SER A 488 -12.55 -44.15 -14.64
C SER A 488 -13.57 -43.15 -14.11
N GLY A 489 -14.82 -43.34 -14.51
CA GLY A 489 -15.94 -42.44 -14.25
C GLY A 489 -16.28 -42.34 -12.77
N THR A 490 -15.57 -41.46 -12.06
CA THR A 490 -16.05 -40.85 -10.82
C THR A 490 -16.73 -39.54 -11.15
N ASP A 491 -18.02 -39.43 -10.81
CA ASP A 491 -18.82 -38.20 -10.78
C ASP A 491 -18.04 -37.05 -10.14
N MET A 492 -17.30 -36.29 -10.95
CA MET A 492 -16.86 -34.97 -10.55
C MET A 492 -18.11 -34.10 -10.59
N LYS A 493 -18.72 -33.88 -9.42
CA LYS A 493 -19.66 -32.79 -9.24
C LYS A 493 -18.99 -31.54 -9.83
N GLU A 494 -19.55 -31.00 -10.89
CA GLU A 494 -19.17 -29.70 -11.42
C GLU A 494 -19.41 -28.65 -10.32
N GLU A 495 -18.39 -28.41 -9.49
CA GLU A 495 -18.41 -27.34 -8.52
C GLU A 495 -18.37 -26.02 -9.30
N LYS A 496 -19.49 -25.29 -9.27
CA LYS A 496 -19.63 -24.02 -9.98
C LYS A 496 -18.55 -23.04 -9.50
N PRO A 497 -17.76 -22.43 -10.39
CA PRO A 497 -16.75 -21.45 -10.01
C PRO A 497 -17.43 -20.22 -9.37
N LEU A 498 -16.90 -19.79 -8.23
CA LEU A 498 -17.42 -18.65 -7.48
C LEU A 498 -17.19 -17.36 -8.27
N LYS A 499 -18.26 -16.65 -8.63
CA LYS A 499 -18.19 -15.42 -9.42
C LYS A 499 -17.90 -14.22 -8.51
N ARG A 500 -16.67 -13.72 -8.57
CA ARG A 500 -16.23 -12.53 -7.80
C ARG A 500 -16.29 -11.27 -8.65
N LEU A 501 -16.53 -10.13 -8.02
CA LEU A 501 -16.44 -8.85 -8.70
C LEU A 501 -14.99 -8.55 -9.11
N SER A 502 -14.81 -8.11 -10.35
CA SER A 502 -13.60 -7.44 -10.82
C SER A 502 -13.97 -6.15 -11.54
N TYR A 503 -13.02 -5.21 -11.65
CA TYR A 503 -13.28 -3.94 -12.32
C TYR A 503 -13.63 -4.09 -13.80
N ASN A 504 -13.22 -5.17 -14.46
CA ASN A 504 -13.63 -5.47 -15.83
C ASN A 504 -15.10 -5.88 -15.99
N MET A 505 -15.79 -6.16 -14.89
CA MET A 505 -17.24 -6.41 -14.91
C MET A 505 -18.03 -5.11 -14.84
N LEU A 506 -17.45 -4.06 -14.25
CA LEU A 506 -18.10 -2.77 -14.09
C LEU A 506 -18.17 -2.03 -15.43
N LYS A 507 -19.36 -1.49 -15.72
CA LYS A 507 -19.64 -0.70 -16.91
C LYS A 507 -20.47 0.51 -16.51
N SER A 508 -20.04 1.70 -16.87
CA SER A 508 -20.82 2.93 -16.70
C SER A 508 -22.13 2.85 -17.48
N SER A 509 -23.22 3.38 -16.91
CA SER A 509 -24.51 3.51 -17.61
C SER A 509 -24.47 4.54 -18.74
N GLU A 510 -23.56 5.50 -18.68
CA GLU A 510 -23.35 6.55 -19.69
C GLU A 510 -21.92 6.48 -20.29
N LYS A 511 -21.71 7.10 -21.46
CA LYS A 511 -20.36 7.24 -22.03
C LYS A 511 -19.52 8.14 -21.13
N THR A 512 -18.31 7.71 -20.81
CA THR A 512 -17.40 8.47 -19.93
C THR A 512 -16.25 9.12 -20.69
N VAL A 513 -16.14 8.90 -22.01
CA VAL A 513 -15.00 9.33 -22.83
C VAL A 513 -14.62 10.81 -22.65
N LEU A 514 -13.35 11.06 -22.36
CA LEU A 514 -12.76 12.40 -22.32
C LEU A 514 -12.19 12.78 -23.69
N PRO A 515 -12.09 14.08 -24.01
CA PRO A 515 -11.39 14.54 -25.21
C PRO A 515 -9.97 13.96 -25.28
N THR A 516 -9.54 13.56 -26.47
CA THR A 516 -8.18 13.01 -26.69
C THR A 516 -7.15 14.08 -26.99
N GLU A 517 -7.57 15.35 -27.07
CA GLU A 517 -6.69 16.50 -27.23
C GLU A 517 -6.05 16.84 -25.87
N ASN A 518 -4.76 17.19 -25.86
CA ASN A 518 -4.01 17.61 -24.66
C ASN A 518 -3.95 16.55 -23.53
N VAL A 519 -3.77 15.27 -23.88
CA VAL A 519 -3.50 14.20 -22.91
C VAL A 519 -2.03 14.25 -22.47
N ARG A 520 -1.80 14.38 -21.15
CA ARG A 520 -0.49 14.23 -20.52
C ARG A 520 -0.43 12.92 -19.76
N GLU A 521 0.54 12.09 -20.13
CA GLU A 521 0.79 10.82 -19.45
C GLU A 521 1.69 11.01 -18.23
N ILE A 522 1.31 10.38 -17.13
CA ILE A 522 2.08 10.29 -15.90
C ILE A 522 2.16 8.82 -15.51
N LYS A 523 3.33 8.37 -15.08
CA LYS A 523 3.54 7.00 -14.64
C LYS A 523 4.00 7.01 -13.20
N PHE A 524 3.44 6.14 -12.39
CA PHE A 524 3.88 5.90 -11.02
C PHE A 524 4.19 4.43 -10.81
N THR A 525 5.29 4.16 -10.13
CA THR A 525 5.56 2.85 -9.55
C THR A 525 5.24 2.92 -8.06
N LEU A 526 4.26 2.13 -7.62
CA LEU A 526 3.94 1.98 -6.20
C LEU A 526 4.92 0.98 -5.58
N GLU A 527 5.57 1.39 -4.50
CA GLU A 527 6.63 0.60 -3.86
C GLU A 527 6.47 0.62 -2.35
N GLY A 528 6.89 -0.48 -1.72
CA GLY A 528 6.75 -0.69 -0.29
C GLY A 528 7.94 -1.43 0.30
N ASN A 529 8.23 -1.15 1.56
CA ASN A 529 9.16 -1.90 2.38
C ASN A 529 8.53 -2.12 3.76
N MET A 530 8.24 -3.38 4.09
CA MET A 530 7.62 -3.77 5.36
C MET A 530 8.55 -3.58 6.57
N ASN A 531 9.87 -3.71 6.38
CA ASN A 531 10.83 -3.71 7.48
C ASN A 531 10.82 -2.36 8.22
N HIS A 532 11.02 -1.25 7.50
CA HIS A 532 10.93 0.10 8.11
C HIS A 532 9.65 0.84 7.72
N TYR A 533 8.67 0.11 7.19
CA TYR A 533 7.35 0.61 6.81
C TYR A 533 7.38 1.86 5.92
N LEU A 534 8.18 1.80 4.86
CA LEU A 534 8.33 2.87 3.88
C LEU A 534 7.42 2.62 2.67
N TRP A 535 6.51 3.55 2.40
CA TRP A 535 5.55 3.45 1.29
C TRP A 535 5.67 4.66 0.36
N THR A 536 5.84 4.40 -0.94
CA THR A 536 6.24 5.45 -1.88
C THR A 536 5.58 5.32 -3.25
N LEU A 537 5.58 6.44 -3.97
CA LEU A 537 5.45 6.47 -5.42
C LEU A 537 6.84 6.80 -5.96
N ASP A 538 7.34 6.07 -6.95
CA ASP A 538 8.67 6.27 -7.57
C ASP A 538 9.82 6.44 -6.56
N ASN A 539 9.87 5.58 -5.53
CA ASN A 539 10.87 5.61 -4.45
C ASN A 539 10.94 6.95 -3.67
N LYS A 540 9.87 7.76 -3.72
CA LYS A 540 9.79 9.02 -2.96
C LYS A 540 8.48 9.13 -2.20
N THR A 541 8.60 9.50 -0.93
CA THR A 541 7.44 9.90 -0.10
C THR A 541 6.97 11.30 -0.49
N VAL A 542 5.77 11.69 -0.04
CA VAL A 542 5.24 13.05 -0.20
C VAL A 542 6.19 14.12 0.37
N THR A 543 7.00 13.78 1.38
CA THR A 543 7.98 14.69 1.98
C THR A 543 9.27 14.88 1.19
N GLU A 544 9.48 14.04 0.17
CA GLU A 544 10.67 14.00 -0.70
C GLU A 544 10.36 14.48 -2.13
N THR A 545 9.14 14.95 -2.38
CA THR A 545 8.68 15.46 -3.68
C THR A 545 8.05 16.83 -3.61
N ASP A 546 8.21 17.59 -4.69
CA ASP A 546 7.40 18.78 -4.94
C ASP A 546 6.01 18.41 -5.46
N LYS A 547 5.13 19.41 -5.48
CA LYS A 547 3.79 19.28 -6.06
C LYS A 547 3.88 19.08 -7.58
N ILE A 548 2.95 18.30 -8.12
CA ILE A 548 2.79 18.09 -9.55
C ILE A 548 1.95 19.24 -10.09
N LEU A 549 2.55 20.12 -10.88
CA LEU A 549 1.83 21.23 -11.50
C LEU A 549 0.91 20.73 -12.61
N VAL A 550 -0.34 21.19 -12.58
CA VAL A 550 -1.37 20.85 -13.56
C VAL A 550 -2.02 22.09 -14.16
N LYS A 551 -2.29 22.05 -15.46
CA LYS A 551 -2.92 23.13 -16.22
C LYS A 551 -4.40 22.85 -16.39
N LYS A 552 -5.23 23.85 -16.10
CA LYS A 552 -6.67 23.71 -16.30
C LYS A 552 -6.99 23.43 -17.78
N GLY A 553 -7.77 22.39 -18.04
CA GLY A 553 -8.17 21.95 -19.38
C GLY A 553 -7.32 20.82 -19.96
N GLU A 554 -6.21 20.42 -19.34
CA GLU A 554 -5.48 19.22 -19.75
C GLU A 554 -6.18 17.93 -19.28
N ILE A 555 -5.92 16.82 -19.96
CA ILE A 555 -6.37 15.49 -19.52
C ILE A 555 -5.17 14.75 -18.96
N LEU A 556 -5.24 14.33 -17.71
CA LEU A 556 -4.19 13.53 -17.10
C LEU A 556 -4.53 12.04 -17.20
N ARG A 557 -3.64 11.29 -17.83
CA ARG A 557 -3.66 9.83 -17.85
C ARG A 557 -2.56 9.31 -16.92
N ILE A 558 -2.95 8.69 -15.82
CA ILE A 558 -2.03 8.16 -14.82
C ILE A 558 -2.01 6.63 -14.93
N THR A 559 -0.86 6.07 -15.29
CA THR A 559 -0.63 4.62 -15.24
C THR A 559 0.16 4.28 -13.99
N MET A 560 -0.38 3.39 -13.16
CA MET A 560 0.20 3.00 -11.88
C MET A 560 0.57 1.53 -11.93
N TYR A 561 1.82 1.20 -11.68
CA TYR A 561 2.30 -0.17 -11.54
C TYR A 561 2.61 -0.48 -10.07
N ASN A 562 2.02 -1.53 -9.52
CA ASN A 562 2.29 -1.95 -8.15
C ASN A 562 3.47 -2.94 -8.08
N ASN A 563 4.63 -2.45 -7.69
CA ASN A 563 5.85 -3.22 -7.47
C ASN A 563 6.01 -3.68 -6.00
N SER A 564 4.94 -3.63 -5.21
CA SER A 564 4.91 -4.12 -3.83
C SER A 564 4.12 -5.44 -3.72
N MET A 565 4.17 -6.05 -2.54
CA MET A 565 3.45 -7.30 -2.24
C MET A 565 2.04 -7.07 -1.67
N MET A 566 1.61 -5.81 -1.52
CA MET A 566 0.32 -5.48 -0.94
C MET A 566 -0.58 -4.72 -1.91
N ARG A 567 -1.88 -4.79 -1.67
CA ARG A 567 -2.89 -3.95 -2.31
C ARG A 567 -2.74 -2.48 -1.89
N HIS A 568 -3.08 -1.56 -2.79
CA HIS A 568 -3.07 -0.12 -2.52
C HIS A 568 -4.32 0.55 -3.11
N PRO A 569 -5.27 1.03 -2.27
CA PRO A 569 -6.41 1.78 -2.73
C PRO A 569 -6.01 3.23 -2.95
N MET A 570 -5.75 3.62 -4.20
CA MET A 570 -5.30 4.96 -4.56
C MET A 570 -6.50 5.90 -4.73
N HIS A 571 -6.56 6.94 -3.90
CA HIS A 571 -7.63 7.95 -3.87
C HIS A 571 -7.15 9.29 -4.41
N LEU A 572 -7.97 9.95 -5.24
CA LEU A 572 -7.76 11.33 -5.69
C LEU A 572 -8.88 12.24 -5.16
N HIS A 573 -8.51 13.28 -4.42
CA HIS A 573 -9.47 14.26 -3.91
C HIS A 573 -10.07 15.12 -5.04
N GLY A 574 -11.32 15.56 -4.88
CA GLY A 574 -11.98 16.57 -5.72
C GLY A 574 -12.32 16.16 -7.15
N HIS A 575 -12.01 14.92 -7.55
CA HIS A 575 -12.21 14.43 -8.90
C HIS A 575 -12.76 13.01 -8.89
N ASP A 576 -13.76 12.75 -9.73
CA ASP A 576 -13.94 11.41 -10.27
C ASP A 576 -12.98 11.22 -11.46
N PHE A 577 -12.38 10.06 -11.54
CA PHE A 577 -11.56 9.60 -12.65
C PHE A 577 -12.21 8.39 -13.33
N ARG A 578 -11.90 8.21 -14.61
CA ARG A 578 -12.24 7.02 -15.37
C ARG A 578 -11.21 5.95 -15.08
N LEU A 579 -11.66 4.77 -14.67
CA LEU A 579 -10.80 3.59 -14.60
C LEU A 579 -10.82 2.87 -15.95
N ILE A 580 -9.73 2.94 -16.70
CA ILE A 580 -9.66 2.39 -18.06
C ILE A 580 -9.68 0.87 -18.01
N ASN A 581 -10.82 0.30 -18.42
CA ASN A 581 -11.06 -1.14 -18.40
C ASN A 581 -11.55 -1.65 -19.78
N SER A 582 -11.90 -2.94 -19.84
CA SER A 582 -12.39 -3.62 -21.06
C SER A 582 -13.68 -3.04 -21.65
N LYS A 583 -14.36 -2.08 -21.00
CA LYS A 583 -15.61 -1.47 -21.48
C LYS A 583 -15.39 -0.23 -22.35
N GLY A 584 -14.14 0.19 -22.57
CA GLY A 584 -13.79 1.26 -23.52
C GLY A 584 -14.46 2.59 -23.18
N GLU A 585 -15.29 3.11 -24.10
CA GLU A 585 -16.05 4.35 -23.91
C GLU A 585 -16.96 4.35 -22.66
N TYR A 586 -17.31 3.17 -22.14
CA TYR A 586 -18.16 2.96 -20.97
C TYR A 586 -17.38 2.49 -19.73
N SER A 587 -16.07 2.75 -19.70
CA SER A 587 -15.25 2.56 -18.50
C SER A 587 -15.89 3.26 -17.29
N PRO A 588 -15.94 2.63 -16.09
CA PRO A 588 -16.60 3.20 -14.92
C PRO A 588 -15.88 4.45 -14.40
N LEU A 589 -16.64 5.32 -13.73
CA LEU A 589 -16.09 6.42 -12.93
C LEU A 589 -15.86 5.93 -11.50
N LYS A 590 -14.72 6.32 -10.94
CA LYS A 590 -14.27 6.00 -9.58
C LYS A 590 -13.54 7.22 -9.00
N ASN A 591 -13.40 7.26 -7.69
CA ASN A 591 -12.49 8.19 -7.01
C ASN A 591 -11.47 7.47 -6.13
N VAL A 592 -11.59 6.14 -5.98
CA VAL A 592 -10.60 5.24 -5.39
C VAL A 592 -10.40 4.06 -6.35
N VAL A 593 -9.16 3.61 -6.55
CA VAL A 593 -8.85 2.37 -7.30
C VAL A 593 -7.92 1.49 -6.49
N ASP A 594 -8.33 0.27 -6.22
CA ASP A 594 -7.48 -0.75 -5.59
C ASP A 594 -6.55 -1.40 -6.62
N ILE A 595 -5.25 -1.33 -6.37
CA ILE A 595 -4.22 -1.87 -7.27
C ILE A 595 -3.56 -3.06 -6.60
N MET A 596 -3.77 -4.27 -7.14
CA MET A 596 -3.20 -5.50 -6.59
C MET A 596 -1.69 -5.62 -6.86
N PRO A 597 -0.97 -6.51 -6.15
CA PRO A 597 0.44 -6.78 -6.44
C PRO A 597 0.66 -7.14 -7.92
N MET A 598 1.70 -6.55 -8.54
CA MET A 598 2.06 -6.68 -9.96
C MET A 598 1.04 -6.14 -10.96
N GLU A 599 -0.02 -5.51 -10.49
CA GLU A 599 -1.04 -4.95 -11.35
C GLU A 599 -0.60 -3.60 -11.92
N THR A 600 -1.06 -3.31 -13.14
CA THR A 600 -0.96 -2.00 -13.78
C THR A 600 -2.34 -1.49 -14.14
N ASP A 601 -2.78 -0.45 -13.44
CA ASP A 601 -4.06 0.20 -13.70
C ASP A 601 -3.85 1.60 -14.28
N THR A 602 -4.73 1.99 -15.19
CA THR A 602 -4.72 3.33 -15.79
C THR A 602 -5.99 4.08 -15.42
N ILE A 603 -5.81 5.28 -14.87
CA ILE A 603 -6.91 6.21 -14.62
C ILE A 603 -6.78 7.46 -15.51
N GLU A 604 -7.91 8.08 -15.84
CA GLU A 604 -7.97 9.34 -16.57
C GLU A 604 -8.90 10.34 -15.91
N PHE A 605 -8.47 11.59 -15.76
CA PHE A 605 -9.36 12.66 -15.34
C PHE A 605 -9.07 13.97 -16.08
N ALA A 606 -10.11 14.79 -16.18
CA ALA A 606 -10.00 16.14 -16.73
C ALA A 606 -9.55 17.11 -15.63
N ALA A 607 -8.48 17.86 -15.88
CA ALA A 607 -7.99 18.85 -14.94
C ALA A 607 -8.87 20.11 -14.98
N ASN A 608 -10.01 20.09 -14.28
CA ASN A 608 -11.04 21.14 -14.34
C ASN A 608 -11.29 21.85 -13.00
N GLN A 609 -10.57 21.49 -11.94
CA GLN A 609 -10.69 22.08 -10.62
C GLN A 609 -9.78 23.31 -10.45
N ASP A 610 -9.61 23.76 -9.20
CA ASP A 610 -8.68 24.80 -8.78
C ASP A 610 -8.03 24.40 -7.44
N GLY A 611 -6.83 24.88 -7.12
CA GLY A 611 -6.16 24.63 -5.84
C GLY A 611 -5.26 23.38 -5.81
N ASP A 612 -4.95 22.92 -4.59
CA ASP A 612 -4.09 21.77 -4.32
C ASP A 612 -4.95 20.52 -3.99
N TRP A 613 -4.73 19.39 -4.65
CA TRP A 613 -5.51 18.17 -4.43
C TRP A 613 -4.60 17.01 -4.05
N PHE A 614 -4.97 16.31 -2.98
CA PHE A 614 -4.17 15.19 -2.48
C PHE A 614 -4.50 13.90 -3.24
N PHE A 615 -3.46 13.15 -3.57
CA PHE A 615 -3.52 11.85 -4.22
C PHE A 615 -2.72 10.86 -3.40
N HIS A 616 -3.36 9.88 -2.77
CA HIS A 616 -2.69 9.04 -1.78
C HIS A 616 -3.27 7.63 -1.70
N CYS A 617 -2.48 6.71 -1.15
CA CYS A 617 -2.98 5.40 -0.72
C CYS A 617 -3.92 5.60 0.48
N HIS A 618 -5.09 4.96 0.47
CA HIS A 618 -6.09 5.09 1.52
C HIS A 618 -5.98 4.01 2.60
N ILE A 619 -4.93 3.19 2.58
CA ILE A 619 -4.48 2.54 3.82
C ILE A 619 -3.89 3.64 4.71
N LEU A 620 -4.55 3.94 5.83
CA LEU A 620 -4.25 5.09 6.70
C LEU A 620 -2.77 5.15 7.07
N TYR A 621 -2.19 4.01 7.44
CA TYR A 621 -0.78 3.93 7.83
C TYR A 621 0.19 4.10 6.65
N HIS A 622 -0.18 3.70 5.42
CA HIS A 622 0.61 3.98 4.22
C HIS A 622 0.62 5.46 3.87
N MET A 623 -0.55 6.11 3.97
CA MET A 623 -0.67 7.56 3.79
C MET A 623 0.26 8.28 4.77
N MET A 624 0.18 7.93 6.06
CA MET A 624 0.99 8.54 7.12
C MET A 624 2.49 8.24 7.01
N ALA A 625 2.85 7.10 6.41
CA ALA A 625 4.23 6.77 6.06
C ALA A 625 4.74 7.53 4.81
N GLY A 626 3.84 8.21 4.09
CA GLY A 626 4.19 9.15 3.02
C GLY A 626 3.79 8.72 1.60
N MET A 627 2.93 7.72 1.43
CA MET A 627 2.50 7.25 0.12
C MET A 627 1.46 8.18 -0.53
N GLY A 628 1.96 9.28 -1.11
CA GLY A 628 1.10 10.21 -1.83
C GLY A 628 1.85 11.25 -2.68
N ARG A 629 1.06 12.03 -3.40
CA ARG A 629 1.44 13.18 -4.24
C ARG A 629 0.38 14.27 -4.09
N VAL A 630 0.78 15.50 -4.42
CA VAL A 630 -0.14 16.64 -4.46
C VAL A 630 -0.18 17.18 -5.87
N PHE A 631 -1.36 17.25 -6.46
CA PHE A 631 -1.59 17.94 -7.73
C PHE A 631 -1.95 19.39 -7.46
N SER A 632 -1.17 20.33 -7.99
CA SER A 632 -1.34 21.76 -7.79
C SER A 632 -1.75 22.41 -9.10
N TYR A 633 -2.93 23.00 -9.13
CA TYR A 633 -3.37 23.76 -10.30
C TYR A 633 -2.56 25.06 -10.44
N GLU A 634 -2.12 25.33 -11.66
CA GLU A 634 -1.44 26.58 -11.99
C GLU A 634 -2.43 27.75 -11.98
N ASN A 635 -1.96 28.93 -11.55
CA ASN A 635 -2.75 30.16 -11.49
C ASN A 635 -4.02 30.06 -10.63
N SER A 636 -4.00 29.18 -9.62
CA SER A 636 -5.10 29.04 -8.68
C SER A 636 -5.33 30.25 -7.81
N LYS A 637 -6.60 30.48 -7.47
CA LYS A 637 -6.96 31.54 -6.54
C LYS A 637 -6.27 31.34 -5.20
N PRO A 638 -5.84 32.42 -4.52
CA PRO A 638 -5.33 32.31 -3.16
C PRO A 638 -6.38 31.68 -2.24
N ASN A 639 -5.98 30.65 -1.50
CA ASN A 639 -6.85 30.03 -0.51
C ASN A 639 -6.94 30.94 0.73
N PRO A 640 -8.11 31.52 1.04
CA PRO A 640 -8.25 32.46 2.15
C PRO A 640 -8.05 31.81 3.52
N GLN A 641 -8.19 30.49 3.62
CA GLN A 641 -7.98 29.76 4.87
C GLN A 641 -6.49 29.51 5.17
N LEU A 642 -5.64 29.55 4.13
CA LEU A 642 -4.21 29.27 4.21
C LEU A 642 -3.40 30.43 3.59
N PRO A 643 -3.33 31.60 4.27
CA PRO A 643 -2.71 32.80 3.70
C PRO A 643 -1.19 32.67 3.51
N ASP A 644 -0.50 31.95 4.39
CA ASP A 644 0.93 31.64 4.25
C ASP A 644 1.12 30.23 3.68
N LYS A 645 1.25 30.16 2.34
CA LYS A 645 1.45 28.89 1.61
C LYS A 645 2.72 28.15 2.02
N LYS A 646 3.80 28.85 2.39
CA LYS A 646 5.08 28.21 2.74
C LYS A 646 4.98 27.56 4.12
N LEU A 647 4.38 28.26 5.09
CA LEU A 647 4.15 27.71 6.42
C LEU A 647 3.15 26.56 6.39
N ALA A 648 2.07 26.70 5.61
CA ALA A 648 1.07 25.66 5.42
C ALA A 648 1.71 24.39 4.84
N TRP A 649 2.47 24.51 3.74
CA TRP A 649 3.20 23.38 3.16
C TRP A 649 4.18 22.71 4.13
N LYS A 650 4.96 23.50 4.88
CA LYS A 650 5.87 22.96 5.91
C LYS A 650 5.13 22.21 7.01
N SER A 651 3.93 22.67 7.38
CA SER A 651 3.10 22.05 8.41
C SER A 651 2.47 20.75 7.90
N PHE A 652 1.93 20.73 6.68
CA PHE A 652 1.44 19.52 6.02
C PHE A 652 2.51 18.41 5.95
N LEU A 653 3.75 18.78 5.58
CA LEU A 653 4.85 17.81 5.52
C LEU A 653 5.32 17.30 6.89
N LYS A 654 4.96 17.98 7.99
CA LYS A 654 5.40 17.60 9.34
C LYS A 654 4.76 16.29 9.78
N ASP A 655 3.50 16.06 9.42
CA ASP A 655 2.75 14.87 9.84
C ASP A 655 3.30 13.58 9.23
N ASN A 656 4.00 13.69 8.09
CA ASN A 656 4.67 12.60 7.40
C ASN A 656 6.17 12.46 7.78
N ARG A 657 6.66 13.26 8.75
CA ARG A 657 8.03 13.20 9.30
C ARG A 657 8.02 12.70 10.75
N MET A 658 7.13 11.77 11.07
CA MET A 658 7.01 11.23 12.42
C MET A 658 8.35 10.70 12.91
N VAL A 659 8.63 10.97 14.19
CA VAL A 659 9.76 10.39 14.90
C VAL A 659 9.22 9.17 15.64
N SER A 660 9.74 8.00 15.27
CA SER A 660 9.33 6.72 15.85
C SER A 660 10.53 6.10 16.55
N SER A 661 10.39 5.80 17.83
CA SER A 661 11.44 5.16 18.63
C SER A 661 10.99 3.80 19.14
N MET A 662 11.93 2.86 19.19
CA MET A 662 11.82 1.58 19.87
C MET A 662 12.96 1.45 20.87
N ALA A 663 12.69 0.75 21.97
CA ALA A 663 13.71 0.33 22.90
C ALA A 663 13.55 -1.16 23.22
N MET A 664 14.66 -1.87 23.31
CA MET A 664 14.74 -3.22 23.82
C MET A 664 15.71 -3.24 25.00
N LEU A 665 15.32 -3.91 26.08
CA LEU A 665 16.14 -4.08 27.27
C LEU A 665 16.12 -5.54 27.69
N ASP A 666 17.25 -6.19 27.49
CA ASP A 666 17.55 -7.55 27.90
C ASP A 666 18.25 -7.54 29.26
N ILE A 667 17.57 -8.10 30.26
CA ILE A 667 18.07 -8.21 31.63
C ILE A 667 18.33 -9.69 31.90
N ASN A 668 19.57 -10.14 31.70
CA ASN A 668 19.99 -11.52 31.86
C ASN A 668 20.96 -11.69 33.04
N SER A 669 21.07 -12.91 33.56
CA SER A 669 21.97 -13.24 34.67
C SER A 669 23.45 -12.96 34.38
N ASN A 670 23.87 -13.01 33.12
CA ASN A 670 25.24 -12.74 32.68
C ASN A 670 25.45 -11.28 32.20
N LYS A 671 24.45 -10.67 31.57
CA LYS A 671 24.56 -9.36 30.93
C LYS A 671 23.28 -8.53 30.95
N LEU A 672 23.48 -7.23 30.95
CA LEU A 672 22.51 -6.22 30.58
C LEU A 672 22.77 -5.84 29.12
N HIS A 673 21.75 -5.87 28.27
CA HIS A 673 21.83 -5.46 26.88
C HIS A 673 20.66 -4.52 26.54
N ALA A 674 20.94 -3.40 25.91
CA ALA A 674 19.98 -2.35 25.63
C ALA A 674 20.17 -1.88 24.19
N GLU A 675 19.09 -1.88 23.43
CA GLU A 675 19.06 -1.39 22.06
C GLU A 675 18.00 -0.32 21.92
N THR A 676 18.29 0.68 21.10
CA THR A 676 17.30 1.66 20.69
C THR A 676 17.43 1.93 19.21
N MET A 677 16.29 2.01 18.54
CA MET A 677 16.20 2.46 17.15
C MET A 677 15.26 3.66 17.11
N THR A 678 15.68 4.74 16.49
CA THR A 678 14.85 5.92 16.27
C THR A 678 14.87 6.33 14.81
N MET A 679 13.72 6.29 14.15
CA MET A 679 13.56 6.81 12.80
C MET A 679 13.21 8.30 12.86
N PHE A 680 13.95 9.10 12.11
CA PHE A 680 13.74 10.54 11.93
C PHE A 680 13.12 10.77 10.54
N GLY A 681 11.80 10.66 10.45
CA GLY A 681 11.11 10.63 9.16
C GLY A 681 11.40 9.34 8.37
N PRO A 682 11.33 9.35 7.03
CA PRO A 682 11.23 8.11 6.25
C PRO A 682 12.55 7.34 6.07
N ARG A 683 13.71 7.96 6.28
CA ARG A 683 15.00 7.38 5.87
C ARG A 683 16.19 7.61 6.80
N TRP A 684 16.07 8.48 7.80
CA TRP A 684 17.15 8.69 8.76
C TRP A 684 16.90 7.83 9.99
N ALA A 685 17.95 7.18 10.49
CA ALA A 685 17.88 6.30 11.64
C ALA A 685 18.99 6.60 12.63
N GLY A 686 18.66 6.62 13.92
CA GLY A 686 19.59 6.52 15.03
C GLY A 686 19.52 5.10 15.59
N LEU A 687 20.63 4.36 15.56
CA LEU A 687 20.75 3.00 16.09
C LEU A 687 21.74 3.05 17.25
N ASN A 688 21.29 2.74 18.45
CA ASN A 688 22.16 2.67 19.61
C ASN A 688 22.07 1.30 20.27
N GLU A 689 23.21 0.77 20.66
CA GLU A 689 23.36 -0.51 21.32
C GLU A 689 24.29 -0.32 22.51
N PHE A 690 23.98 -0.99 23.62
CA PHE A 690 24.79 -0.98 24.81
C PHE A 690 24.68 -2.32 25.51
N HIS A 691 25.80 -2.98 25.77
CA HIS A 691 25.82 -4.17 26.60
C HIS A 691 26.91 -4.10 27.66
N SER A 692 26.62 -4.68 28.82
CA SER A 692 27.54 -4.70 29.95
C SER A 692 27.29 -5.89 30.87
N ASN A 693 28.33 -6.36 31.53
CA ASN A 693 28.19 -7.24 32.68
C ASN A 693 27.73 -6.46 33.93
N TRP A 694 27.25 -7.18 34.96
CA TRP A 694 26.64 -6.55 36.14
C TRP A 694 27.59 -5.67 36.98
N ASP A 695 28.90 -5.87 36.88
CA ASP A 695 29.90 -5.06 37.59
C ASP A 695 30.43 -3.87 36.77
N PHE A 696 29.96 -3.70 35.52
CA PHE A 696 30.38 -2.66 34.57
C PHE A 696 31.90 -2.57 34.37
N ASN A 697 32.64 -3.67 34.61
CA ASN A 697 34.05 -3.78 34.27
C ASN A 697 34.26 -4.17 32.81
N HIS A 698 33.23 -4.74 32.19
CA HIS A 698 33.14 -4.98 30.76
C HIS A 698 31.89 -4.31 30.18
N PHE A 699 32.05 -3.34 29.27
CA PHE A 699 30.95 -2.78 28.51
C PHE A 699 31.37 -2.34 27.10
N ASP A 700 30.42 -2.41 26.17
CA ASP A 700 30.50 -1.83 24.83
C ASP A 700 29.21 -1.05 24.57
N GLY A 701 29.35 0.13 23.98
CA GLY A 701 28.25 0.97 23.57
C GLY A 701 28.52 1.53 22.18
N ASN A 702 27.56 1.41 21.28
CA ASN A 702 27.64 1.91 19.92
C ASN A 702 26.48 2.87 19.66
N PHE A 703 26.79 4.05 19.12
CA PHE A 703 25.81 5.09 18.79
C PHE A 703 26.00 5.44 17.33
N LYS A 704 25.03 5.10 16.47
CA LYS A 704 25.10 5.28 15.02
C LYS A 704 23.97 6.21 14.57
N VAL A 705 24.26 7.14 13.67
CA VAL A 705 23.26 7.91 12.94
C VAL A 705 23.53 7.79 11.45
N GLY A 706 22.55 7.32 10.69
CA GLY A 706 22.70 7.03 9.27
C GLY A 706 21.46 7.32 8.45
N ARG A 707 21.60 7.17 7.13
CA ARG A 707 20.50 7.33 6.17
C ARG A 707 20.33 6.10 5.28
N PHE A 708 19.16 5.47 5.35
CA PHE A 708 18.80 4.35 4.48
C PHE A 708 18.74 4.77 3.00
N LEU A 709 19.34 3.95 2.14
CA LEU A 709 19.43 4.17 0.70
C LEU A 709 18.49 3.26 -0.09
N GLY A 710 17.91 3.80 -1.16
CA GLY A 710 17.05 3.07 -2.08
C GLY A 710 15.69 2.68 -1.47
N LYS A 711 14.84 2.06 -2.29
CA LYS A 711 13.48 1.67 -1.92
C LYS A 711 13.41 0.53 -0.90
N PHE A 712 14.30 -0.45 -1.02
CA PHE A 712 14.36 -1.59 -0.12
C PHE A 712 15.16 -1.33 1.17
N GLN A 713 15.82 -0.17 1.27
CA GLN A 713 16.58 0.26 2.45
C GLN A 713 17.59 -0.78 2.97
N TRP A 714 18.20 -1.55 2.07
CA TRP A 714 19.20 -2.55 2.44
C TRP A 714 20.53 -1.95 2.86
N ALA A 715 20.83 -0.70 2.53
CA ALA A 715 22.10 -0.06 2.85
C ALA A 715 21.88 1.17 3.73
N LEU A 716 22.66 1.27 4.81
CA LEU A 716 22.66 2.38 5.76
C LEU A 716 24.11 2.82 5.99
N PRO A 717 24.65 3.78 5.20
CA PRO A 717 25.83 4.53 5.60
C PRO A 717 25.55 5.33 6.87
N TYR A 718 26.49 5.31 7.81
CA TYR A 718 26.35 5.97 9.10
C TYR A 718 27.66 6.58 9.60
N ALA A 719 27.52 7.52 10.52
CA ALA A 719 28.58 8.02 11.39
C ALA A 719 28.17 7.83 12.85
N GLY A 720 29.14 7.63 13.73
CA GLY A 720 28.85 7.23 15.09
C GLY A 720 30.03 7.26 16.04
N PHE A 721 29.79 6.77 17.26
CA PHE A 721 30.80 6.59 18.28
C PHE A 721 30.65 5.21 18.92
N ARG A 722 31.78 4.52 19.08
CA ARG A 722 31.89 3.30 19.89
C ARG A 722 32.58 3.65 21.21
N ILE A 723 32.05 3.17 22.33
CA ILE A 723 32.60 3.36 23.67
C ILE A 723 32.79 1.99 24.28
N GLN A 724 34.03 1.65 24.62
CA GLN A 724 34.38 0.34 25.15
C GLN A 724 35.13 0.45 26.46
N LYS A 725 34.96 -0.54 27.33
CA LYS A 725 35.79 -0.78 28.51
C LYS A 725 35.89 -2.28 28.71
N ASN A 726 37.11 -2.81 28.71
CA ASN A 726 37.39 -4.19 29.08
C ASN A 726 38.81 -4.29 29.67
N HIS A 727 39.15 -5.45 30.27
CA HIS A 727 40.43 -5.67 30.93
C HIS A 727 41.62 -5.48 29.97
N GLU A 728 41.50 -6.03 28.77
CA GLU A 728 42.55 -6.01 27.74
C GLU A 728 42.86 -4.58 27.24
N MET A 729 41.87 -3.68 27.23
CA MET A 729 42.09 -2.26 27.00
C MET A 729 42.81 -1.55 28.15
N MET A 730 42.53 -1.91 29.39
CA MET A 730 43.25 -1.35 30.55
C MET A 730 44.71 -1.78 30.53
N GLU A 731 44.99 -3.04 30.19
CA GLU A 731 46.35 -3.56 30.01
C GLU A 731 47.08 -2.84 28.87
N ARG A 732 46.43 -2.67 27.71
CA ARG A 732 46.99 -1.93 26.58
C ARG A 732 47.34 -0.49 26.96
N GLN A 733 46.45 0.20 27.65
CA GLN A 733 46.68 1.59 28.08
C GLN A 733 47.79 1.69 29.13
N MET A 734 47.98 0.68 29.99
CA MET A 734 49.10 0.63 30.92
C MET A 734 50.41 0.36 30.19
N ALA A 735 50.45 -0.62 29.28
CA ALA A 735 51.63 -0.91 28.47
C ALA A 735 52.07 0.31 27.63
N GLU A 736 51.13 1.00 26.98
CA GLU A 736 51.42 2.23 26.22
C GLU A 736 51.93 3.38 27.12
N LYS A 737 51.40 3.53 28.35
CA LYS A 737 51.88 4.53 29.32
C LYS A 737 53.28 4.22 29.86
N GLU A 738 53.60 2.95 30.05
CA GLU A 738 54.89 2.48 30.57
C GLU A 738 55.94 2.27 29.46
N GLY A 739 55.58 2.50 28.19
CA GLY A 739 56.48 2.35 27.04
C GLY A 739 56.81 0.89 26.72
N MET A 740 55.94 -0.05 27.09
CA MET A 740 56.09 -1.49 26.87
C MET A 740 55.30 -1.96 25.63
N ASP A 741 55.79 -3.01 24.97
CA ASP A 741 55.09 -3.65 23.86
C ASP A 741 53.86 -4.43 24.36
N PHE A 742 52.67 -4.08 23.85
CA PHE A 742 51.43 -4.78 24.18
C PHE A 742 51.23 -6.02 23.28
N HIS A 743 51.22 -7.20 23.89
CA HIS A 743 50.97 -8.49 23.23
C HIS A 743 49.54 -9.02 23.46
N GLY A 744 48.53 -8.26 23.02
CA GLY A 744 47.12 -8.66 23.11
C GLY A 744 46.61 -9.59 22.00
N ARG A 745 45.34 -9.99 22.11
CA ARG A 745 44.62 -10.73 21.08
C ARG A 745 44.47 -9.91 19.81
N LYS A 746 44.51 -10.59 18.67
CA LYS A 746 44.38 -9.97 17.35
C LYS A 746 43.00 -10.19 16.76
N THR A 747 42.51 -9.20 16.04
CA THR A 747 41.30 -9.28 15.21
C THR A 747 41.54 -10.19 14.01
N TRP A 748 40.48 -10.54 13.28
CA TRP A 748 40.59 -11.26 11.99
C TRP A 748 41.47 -10.55 10.95
N PHE A 749 41.65 -9.22 11.09
CA PHE A 749 42.50 -8.39 10.23
C PHE A 749 43.94 -8.23 10.77
N GLY A 750 44.29 -8.92 11.86
CA GLY A 750 45.62 -8.85 12.47
C GLY A 750 45.87 -7.58 13.30
N GLN A 751 44.84 -6.77 13.55
CA GLN A 751 44.91 -5.56 14.38
C GLN A 751 44.76 -5.93 15.86
N GLN A 752 45.16 -5.04 16.78
CA GLN A 752 44.93 -5.26 18.21
C GLN A 752 43.43 -5.23 18.52
N LYS A 753 42.92 -6.24 19.23
CA LYS A 753 41.51 -6.30 19.67
C LYS A 753 41.17 -5.13 20.60
N ALA A 754 42.00 -4.92 21.63
CA ALA A 754 41.86 -3.80 22.54
C ALA A 754 42.05 -2.47 21.80
N SER A 755 41.09 -1.56 21.88
CA SER A 755 41.23 -0.20 21.34
C SER A 755 42.26 0.61 22.15
N ALA A 756 42.96 1.54 21.49
CA ALA A 756 43.83 2.50 22.17
C ALA A 756 43.00 3.48 23.03
N THR A 757 41.84 3.90 22.52
CA THR A 757 40.98 4.90 23.15
C THR A 757 39.68 4.27 23.65
N LYS A 758 39.20 4.78 24.79
CA LYS A 758 37.92 4.36 25.38
C LYS A 758 36.71 4.71 24.52
N ALA A 759 36.77 5.85 23.83
CA ALA A 759 35.77 6.30 22.89
C ALA A 759 36.43 6.48 21.52
N ALA A 760 35.76 6.03 20.47
CA ALA A 760 36.23 6.15 19.11
C ALA A 760 35.12 6.59 18.18
N PHE A 761 35.38 7.64 17.40
CA PHE A 761 34.53 8.00 16.27
C PHE A 761 34.63 6.93 15.19
N THR A 762 33.50 6.54 14.62
CA THR A 762 33.36 5.48 13.62
C THR A 762 32.56 5.96 12.42
N VAL A 763 32.96 5.54 11.23
CA VAL A 763 32.15 5.63 10.02
C VAL A 763 31.99 4.23 9.43
N GLY A 764 30.80 3.92 8.94
CA GLY A 764 30.50 2.56 8.50
C GLY A 764 29.31 2.48 7.55
N VAL A 765 29.07 1.27 7.08
CA VAL A 765 27.92 0.92 6.24
C VAL A 765 27.35 -0.40 6.76
N GLN A 766 26.07 -0.38 7.12
CA GLN A 766 25.29 -1.57 7.36
C GLN A 766 24.60 -2.00 6.05
N TYR A 767 24.64 -3.29 5.73
CA TYR A 767 24.04 -3.86 4.52
C TYR A 767 23.27 -5.16 4.81
N LEU A 768 22.04 -5.27 4.33
CA LEU A 768 21.21 -6.49 4.46
C LEU A 768 21.58 -7.52 3.38
N LEU A 769 22.17 -8.63 3.79
CA LEU A 769 22.53 -9.78 2.97
C LEU A 769 21.37 -10.78 2.80
N PRO A 770 21.50 -11.75 1.88
CA PRO A 770 20.59 -12.90 1.81
C PRO A 770 20.42 -13.57 3.18
N MET A 771 19.29 -14.23 3.38
CA MET A 771 18.88 -14.81 4.68
C MET A 771 18.61 -13.76 5.76
N LEU A 772 18.34 -12.51 5.37
CA LEU A 772 18.08 -11.40 6.29
C LEU A 772 19.23 -11.20 7.29
N ILE A 773 20.46 -11.48 6.88
CA ILE A 773 21.66 -11.28 7.70
C ILE A 773 22.12 -9.85 7.53
N THR A 774 22.28 -9.11 8.61
CA THR A 774 22.90 -7.79 8.62
C THR A 774 24.41 -7.95 8.59
N ALA A 775 25.08 -7.30 7.64
CA ALA A 775 26.52 -7.10 7.65
C ALA A 775 26.84 -5.64 7.96
N ASP A 776 27.59 -5.38 9.02
CA ASP A 776 28.05 -4.05 9.40
C ASP A 776 29.56 -3.96 9.24
N ALA A 777 30.02 -3.09 8.35
CA ALA A 777 31.44 -2.80 8.16
C ALA A 777 31.73 -1.37 8.59
N SER A 778 32.64 -1.19 9.54
CA SER A 778 33.04 0.14 10.03
C SER A 778 34.54 0.29 10.21
N VAL A 779 34.99 1.54 10.18
CA VAL A 779 36.34 1.95 10.49
C VAL A 779 36.29 3.05 11.55
N ASP A 780 37.13 2.91 12.57
CA ASP A 780 37.31 3.95 13.57
C ASP A 780 38.38 4.97 13.14
N HIS A 781 38.42 6.13 13.79
CA HIS A 781 39.42 7.17 13.53
C HIS A 781 40.88 6.75 13.81
N ASN A 782 41.10 5.62 14.50
CA ASN A 782 42.43 5.01 14.71
C ASN A 782 42.79 3.99 13.62
N GLY A 783 41.90 3.77 12.64
CA GLY A 783 42.07 2.82 11.55
C GLY A 783 41.70 1.36 11.89
N LYS A 784 41.06 1.09 13.03
CA LYS A 784 40.56 -0.25 13.37
C LYS A 784 39.36 -0.57 12.48
N LEU A 785 39.42 -1.72 11.80
CA LEU A 785 38.33 -2.25 10.99
C LEU A 785 37.50 -3.22 11.81
N ILE A 786 36.18 -3.03 11.80
CA ILE A 786 35.22 -3.93 12.44
C ILE A 786 34.26 -4.42 11.37
N LEU A 787 34.13 -5.74 11.27
CA LEU A 787 33.13 -6.40 10.45
C LEU A 787 32.27 -7.28 11.36
N GLU A 788 30.96 -7.04 11.35
CA GLU A 788 29.98 -7.79 12.13
C GLU A 788 28.93 -8.40 11.21
N PHE A 789 28.54 -9.64 11.50
CA PHE A 789 27.39 -10.30 10.91
C PHE A 789 26.40 -10.64 12.01
N SER A 790 25.16 -10.18 11.89
CA SER A 790 24.12 -10.41 12.87
C SER A 790 22.79 -10.71 12.22
N ARG A 791 21.95 -11.46 12.93
CA ARG A 791 20.56 -11.66 12.57
C ARG A 791 19.73 -11.80 13.83
N GLU A 792 18.78 -10.88 13.96
CA GLU A 792 17.76 -10.90 14.99
C GLU A 792 16.47 -11.57 14.47
N ASP A 793 15.58 -11.93 15.41
CA ASP A 793 14.21 -12.34 15.14
C ASP A 793 14.00 -13.52 14.16
N ILE A 794 14.89 -14.51 14.19
CA ILE A 794 14.72 -15.76 13.42
C ILE A 794 13.46 -16.51 13.93
N PRO A 795 12.40 -16.69 13.12
CA PRO A 795 11.15 -17.28 13.59
C PRO A 795 11.26 -18.81 13.66
N LEU A 796 11.71 -19.33 14.81
CA LEU A 796 11.87 -20.77 15.04
C LEU A 796 10.53 -21.48 15.23
N SER A 797 9.61 -20.85 15.98
CA SER A 797 8.22 -21.27 16.13
C SER A 797 7.29 -20.07 16.16
N ARG A 798 5.99 -20.29 16.35
CA ARG A 798 4.99 -19.23 16.52
C ARG A 798 5.42 -18.13 17.49
N ARG A 799 6.03 -18.48 18.64
CA ARG A 799 6.44 -17.51 19.68
C ARG A 799 7.93 -17.49 20.01
N LEU A 800 8.70 -18.45 19.49
CA LEU A 800 10.13 -18.55 19.75
C LEU A 800 10.90 -17.84 18.63
N ARG A 801 11.77 -16.91 19.01
CA ARG A 801 12.72 -16.21 18.15
C ARG A 801 14.13 -16.63 18.50
N GLY A 802 14.98 -16.77 17.50
CA GLY A 802 16.42 -16.97 17.67
C GLY A 802 17.20 -15.78 17.16
N ASN A 803 18.40 -15.57 17.68
CA ASN A 803 19.33 -14.58 17.16
C ASN A 803 20.78 -15.04 17.24
N PHE A 804 21.62 -14.37 16.46
CA PHE A 804 23.08 -14.50 16.56
C PHE A 804 23.77 -13.22 16.10
N SER A 805 24.97 -13.00 16.64
CA SER A 805 25.92 -12.03 16.12
C SER A 805 27.35 -12.57 16.20
N VAL A 806 28.18 -12.20 15.24
CA VAL A 806 29.61 -12.52 15.20
C VAL A 806 30.39 -11.34 14.63
N ASN A 807 31.49 -10.95 15.27
CA ASN A 807 32.31 -9.84 14.79
C ASN A 807 33.80 -10.21 14.60
N SER A 808 34.52 -9.32 13.91
CA SER A 808 35.95 -9.50 13.62
C SER A 808 36.88 -9.40 14.83
N ASP A 809 36.36 -8.97 15.99
CA ASP A 809 37.04 -9.03 17.29
C ASP A 809 36.95 -10.44 17.92
N GLY A 810 36.28 -11.39 17.24
CA GLY A 810 36.10 -12.76 17.67
C GLY A 810 35.00 -12.92 18.72
N GLU A 811 34.15 -11.91 18.92
CA GLU A 811 32.98 -12.00 19.80
C GLU A 811 31.85 -12.71 19.04
N PHE A 812 31.17 -13.60 19.75
CA PHE A 812 30.02 -14.34 19.25
C PHE A 812 28.96 -14.44 20.33
N ASN A 813 27.74 -14.08 19.97
CA ASN A 813 26.56 -14.18 20.81
C ASN A 813 25.47 -14.95 20.07
N THR A 814 24.71 -15.76 20.78
CA THR A 814 23.48 -16.37 20.27
C THR A 814 22.44 -16.45 21.38
N GLY A 815 21.18 -16.30 21.01
CA GLY A 815 20.09 -16.26 21.96
C GLY A 815 18.79 -16.81 21.42
N LEU A 816 17.91 -17.11 22.38
CA LEU A 816 16.54 -17.51 22.17
C LEU A 816 15.64 -16.59 22.99
N ARG A 817 14.56 -16.11 22.38
CA ARG A 817 13.56 -15.26 22.99
C ARG A 817 12.17 -15.85 22.79
N TYR A 818 11.47 -16.11 23.89
CA TYR A 818 10.09 -16.58 23.87
C TYR A 818 9.13 -15.43 24.18
N ILE A 819 8.34 -15.02 23.19
CA ILE A 819 7.40 -13.89 23.30
C ILE A 819 6.19 -14.32 24.15
N VAL A 820 6.12 -13.81 25.38
CA VAL A 820 5.02 -14.09 26.33
C VAL A 820 3.87 -13.13 26.05
N GLN A 821 4.16 -11.83 26.06
CA GLN A 821 3.24 -10.75 25.77
C GLN A 821 3.87 -9.74 24.80
N LYS A 822 3.08 -8.74 24.41
CA LYS A 822 3.45 -7.67 23.47
C LYS A 822 4.77 -6.95 23.82
N TYR A 823 5.07 -6.80 25.10
CA TYR A 823 6.22 -6.03 25.61
C TYR A 823 7.17 -6.87 26.47
N LEU A 824 6.90 -8.16 26.64
CA LEU A 824 7.62 -9.02 27.57
C LEU A 824 7.92 -10.37 26.93
N SER A 825 9.19 -10.73 26.94
CA SER A 825 9.68 -12.05 26.56
C SER A 825 10.57 -12.64 27.64
N VAL A 826 10.68 -13.96 27.66
CA VAL A 826 11.71 -14.67 28.41
C VAL A 826 12.85 -14.96 27.45
N SER A 827 14.09 -14.70 27.87
CA SER A 827 15.27 -14.87 27.02
C SER A 827 16.32 -15.75 27.66
N GLY A 828 17.06 -16.45 26.81
CA GLY A 828 18.26 -17.20 27.16
C GLY A 828 19.32 -16.91 26.11
N ASN A 829 20.57 -16.74 26.52
CA ASN A 829 21.66 -16.42 25.62
C ASN A 829 22.95 -17.12 26.02
N TYR A 830 23.86 -17.20 25.06
CA TYR A 830 25.25 -17.55 25.26
C TYR A 830 26.11 -16.49 24.60
N ASP A 831 26.98 -15.91 25.40
CA ASP A 831 27.97 -14.94 24.98
C ASP A 831 29.35 -15.56 25.22
N ASN A 832 30.24 -15.53 24.23
CA ASN A 832 31.54 -16.18 24.38
C ASN A 832 32.47 -15.48 25.39
N GLU A 833 32.20 -14.23 25.78
CA GLU A 833 32.93 -13.52 26.82
C GLU A 833 32.20 -13.53 28.17
N MET A 834 30.87 -13.53 28.17
CA MET A 834 30.06 -13.47 29.41
C MET A 834 29.41 -14.81 29.81
N GLY A 835 29.54 -15.85 29.01
CA GLY A 835 28.99 -17.19 29.27
C GLY A 835 27.48 -17.28 29.07
N TRP A 836 26.85 -18.26 29.73
CA TRP A 836 25.42 -18.51 29.63
C TRP A 836 24.59 -17.55 30.49
N GLY A 837 23.50 -17.07 29.90
CA GLY A 837 22.55 -16.17 30.52
C GLY A 837 21.12 -16.62 30.36
N ALA A 838 20.29 -16.32 31.36
CA ALA A 838 18.84 -16.37 31.24
C ALA A 838 18.21 -15.17 31.93
N GLY A 839 17.05 -14.74 31.45
CA GLY A 839 16.42 -13.52 31.92
C GLY A 839 15.16 -13.16 31.17
N ILE A 840 14.91 -11.84 31.11
CA ILE A 840 13.75 -11.27 30.46
C ILE A 840 14.16 -10.21 29.45
N THR A 841 13.40 -10.11 28.38
CA THR A 841 13.47 -9.02 27.40
C THR A 841 12.24 -8.15 27.58
N LEU A 842 12.46 -6.87 27.85
CA LEU A 842 11.46 -5.84 27.76
C LEU A 842 11.59 -5.15 26.41
N MET A 843 10.47 -4.89 25.78
CA MET A 843 10.41 -4.25 24.47
C MET A 843 9.40 -3.12 24.56
N TYR A 844 9.68 -1.97 23.95
CA TYR A 844 8.75 -0.87 23.85
C TYR A 844 8.50 -0.50 22.40
#